data_AF-A0AAE4T3Q8-F1
#
_entry.id   AF-A0AAE4T3Q8-F1
#
_cell.length_a   1.000
_cell.length_b   1.000
_cell.length_c   1.000
_cell.angle_alpha   90.00
_cell.angle_beta   90.00
_cell.angle_gamma   90.00
#
_symmetry.space_group_name_H-M   'P 1'
#
loop_
_entity.id
_entity.type
_entity.pdbx_description
1 polymer ?
#
loop_
_entity_poly.entity_id
_entity_poly.type
_entity_poly.pdbx_seq_one_letter_code
_entity_poly.pdbx_strand_id
1 'polypeptide(L)'
;MVDSLHSELSSSFITNSEWYKPFFTDLSEPSSLKEQELKSFLEENLKKVSESVCKSIIKGEYVYSDVETHLNNTITCCNTIYGNIVLLENTKLHGFTGEFTRFITAICSSYIKFSKQITIHTSNPNTEIVFIASKGFSEEETSESNNYFDNDEVLQNCICALQLLALAHYDHFFDESIDYFKSLVDFENRLNSPTHPSIYYGIMHDKIAFLKYKWSIRQITTAKSLNTNNNYEKGYIIGDELIFIHQYPQFSSNNLQLKKWKEYLENHYEFTEHSNFYSNKINTIINENTISLFDFHFLIKYFKDIKPSYKNLKEYIENFSNREDEFRDSKPLFFKNLNYALNNQFSLLIETQDAKDEDVKKLKDKIDALQTKAGFDNFFVDFKLLKYNINKLENFINNREALEVKSEIIGKINEIRNLIISCEKKIKWSENHHNLLYQLPYDESLVDYNSEVIDKVYYASSFLLPLSVEQINNEFFDLKINFQNKYNHFEILSSLDKEFSVIKDLRDKAESSDKKSIETLTIFTAIISFIVGTVSGFSFIDSFVKALIFILIFSISLLTFVLLIFISTKGIEKILSYKGIISKTYFSVLGILVLLFCYKHFIDDDVEIAKASASKEIGNKKYIDSLNKYQDIKINRLENQFKRVTTTPQQQGGKTNSKTNGT
;
A
#
# COMPACT_ATOMS: atom_id res chain seq x y z
N MET A 1 -44.99 -12.34 -22.07
CA MET A 1 -45.68 -13.64 -21.83
C MET A 1 -46.45 -13.60 -20.52
N VAL A 2 -45.90 -12.96 -19.48
CA VAL A 2 -46.65 -12.76 -18.22
C VAL A 2 -47.97 -11.99 -18.41
N ASP A 3 -48.02 -11.04 -19.34
CA ASP A 3 -49.22 -10.25 -19.64
C ASP A 3 -50.41 -11.12 -20.10
N SER A 4 -50.15 -12.23 -20.80
CA SER A 4 -51.21 -13.13 -21.26
C SER A 4 -51.78 -14.00 -20.14
N LEU A 5 -51.01 -14.25 -19.06
CA LEU A 5 -51.45 -15.07 -17.92
C LEU A 5 -52.74 -14.53 -17.29
N HIS A 6 -52.77 -13.23 -17.00
CA HIS A 6 -53.95 -12.59 -16.43
C HIS A 6 -55.12 -12.65 -17.40
N SER A 7 -54.89 -12.38 -18.69
CA SER A 7 -55.93 -12.42 -19.71
C SER A 7 -56.52 -13.83 -19.86
N GLU A 8 -55.68 -14.86 -19.85
CA GLU A 8 -56.09 -16.27 -19.95
C GLU A 8 -56.98 -16.67 -18.78
N LEU A 9 -56.52 -16.46 -17.53
CA LEU A 9 -57.34 -16.76 -16.35
C LEU A 9 -58.61 -15.90 -16.26
N SER A 10 -58.50 -14.62 -16.59
CA SER A 10 -59.64 -13.71 -16.57
C SER A 10 -60.73 -14.12 -17.57
N SER A 11 -60.32 -14.60 -18.76
CA SER A 11 -61.25 -15.12 -19.76
C SER A 11 -61.96 -16.40 -19.30
N SER A 12 -61.22 -17.33 -18.67
CA SER A 12 -61.75 -18.62 -18.23
C SER A 12 -62.64 -18.52 -16.98
N PHE A 13 -62.34 -17.61 -16.04
CA PHE A 13 -62.97 -17.63 -14.71
C PHE A 13 -63.61 -16.32 -14.24
N ILE A 14 -63.16 -15.17 -14.73
CA ILE A 14 -63.65 -13.85 -14.25
C ILE A 14 -64.77 -13.34 -15.13
N THR A 15 -64.59 -13.42 -16.44
CA THR A 15 -65.61 -13.04 -17.43
C THR A 15 -66.85 -13.92 -17.30
N ASN A 16 -66.67 -15.17 -16.83
CA ASN A 16 -67.74 -16.07 -16.43
C ASN A 16 -67.67 -16.32 -14.91
N SER A 17 -68.29 -15.44 -14.11
CA SER A 17 -68.31 -15.57 -12.63
C SER A 17 -68.96 -16.87 -12.13
N GLU A 18 -69.71 -17.54 -13.01
CA GLU A 18 -70.40 -18.80 -12.75
C GLU A 18 -69.72 -19.99 -13.47
N TRP A 19 -68.41 -19.90 -13.71
CA TRP A 19 -67.57 -20.91 -14.38
C TRP A 19 -67.73 -22.33 -13.82
N TYR A 20 -68.12 -22.46 -12.55
CA TYR A 20 -68.31 -23.74 -11.88
C TYR A 20 -69.63 -24.44 -12.22
N LYS A 21 -70.65 -23.71 -12.69
CA LYS A 21 -72.00 -24.26 -12.95
C LYS A 21 -72.04 -25.42 -13.94
N PRO A 22 -71.29 -25.41 -15.07
CA PRO A 22 -71.30 -26.51 -16.03
C PRO A 22 -70.88 -27.88 -15.45
N PHE A 23 -70.19 -27.87 -14.31
CA PHE A 23 -69.73 -29.08 -13.63
C PHE A 23 -70.75 -29.64 -12.64
N PHE A 24 -71.94 -29.05 -12.51
CA PHE A 24 -73.03 -29.61 -11.73
C PHE A 24 -74.16 -30.07 -12.65
N THR A 25 -74.70 -31.26 -12.40
CA THR A 25 -75.98 -31.64 -13.03
C THR A 25 -77.17 -30.98 -12.32
N ASP A 26 -77.05 -30.73 -11.02
CA ASP A 26 -77.97 -29.91 -10.22
C ASP A 26 -77.21 -29.16 -9.11
N LEU A 27 -77.17 -27.83 -9.19
CA LEU A 27 -76.46 -26.97 -8.22
C LEU A 27 -77.02 -27.08 -6.79
N SER A 28 -78.26 -27.53 -6.62
CA SER A 28 -78.87 -27.74 -5.31
C SER A 28 -78.43 -29.06 -4.63
N GLU A 29 -77.82 -29.97 -5.40
CA GLU A 29 -77.30 -31.25 -4.91
C GLU A 29 -75.75 -31.26 -4.94
N PRO A 30 -75.06 -31.14 -3.79
CA PRO A 30 -73.60 -31.15 -3.75
C PRO A 30 -72.95 -32.41 -4.35
N SER A 31 -73.64 -33.56 -4.30
CA SER A 31 -73.20 -34.83 -4.89
C SER A 31 -73.25 -34.86 -6.42
N SER A 32 -73.87 -33.86 -7.05
CA SER A 32 -74.04 -33.80 -8.51
C SER A 32 -72.81 -33.26 -9.26
N LEU A 33 -71.75 -32.95 -8.52
CA LEU A 33 -70.48 -32.45 -9.06
C LEU A 33 -69.81 -33.51 -9.95
N LYS A 34 -69.56 -33.14 -11.19
CA LYS A 34 -68.78 -33.89 -12.17
C LYS A 34 -67.28 -33.67 -11.91
N GLU A 35 -66.77 -34.33 -10.88
CA GLU A 35 -65.39 -34.15 -10.38
C GLU A 35 -64.33 -34.28 -11.47
N GLN A 36 -64.45 -35.28 -12.35
CA GLN A 36 -63.46 -35.49 -13.41
C GLN A 36 -63.45 -34.35 -14.44
N GLU A 37 -64.62 -33.83 -14.82
CA GLU A 37 -64.72 -32.70 -15.77
C GLU A 37 -64.15 -31.43 -15.15
N LEU A 38 -64.46 -31.15 -13.87
CA LEU A 38 -63.88 -30.02 -13.13
C LEU A 38 -62.35 -30.15 -13.03
N LYS A 39 -61.87 -31.33 -12.65
CA LYS A 39 -60.45 -31.62 -12.49
C LYS A 39 -59.70 -31.38 -13.80
N SER A 40 -60.16 -31.97 -14.90
CA SER A 40 -59.52 -31.78 -16.22
C SER A 40 -59.54 -30.32 -16.67
N PHE A 41 -60.63 -29.58 -16.40
CA PHE A 41 -60.70 -28.16 -16.71
C PHE A 41 -59.66 -27.32 -15.93
N LEU A 42 -59.52 -27.58 -14.62
CA LEU A 42 -58.52 -26.90 -13.79
C LEU A 42 -57.09 -27.29 -14.18
N GLU A 43 -56.84 -28.57 -14.46
CA GLU A 43 -55.54 -29.09 -14.92
C GLU A 43 -55.10 -28.44 -16.25
N GLU A 44 -56.01 -28.28 -17.21
CA GLU A 44 -55.71 -27.63 -18.49
C GLU A 44 -55.33 -26.15 -18.31
N ASN A 45 -56.06 -25.42 -17.47
CA ASN A 45 -55.73 -24.02 -17.18
C ASN A 45 -54.41 -23.90 -16.39
N LEU A 46 -54.15 -24.82 -15.47
CA LEU A 46 -52.91 -24.85 -14.69
C LEU A 46 -51.69 -25.13 -15.59
N LYS A 47 -51.84 -26.04 -16.56
CA LYS A 47 -50.82 -26.31 -17.58
C LYS A 47 -50.51 -25.07 -18.41
N LYS A 48 -51.54 -24.35 -18.91
CA LYS A 48 -51.34 -23.11 -19.68
C LYS A 48 -50.59 -22.04 -18.89
N VAL A 49 -51.01 -21.81 -17.64
CA VAL A 49 -50.36 -20.84 -16.75
C VAL A 49 -48.91 -21.22 -16.47
N SER A 50 -48.66 -22.47 -16.05
CA SER A 50 -47.30 -22.94 -15.75
C SER A 50 -46.39 -22.88 -16.98
N GLU A 51 -46.85 -23.28 -18.16
CA GLU A 51 -46.08 -23.16 -19.41
C GLU A 51 -45.72 -21.70 -19.74
N SER A 52 -46.68 -20.78 -19.64
CA SER A 52 -46.44 -19.36 -19.89
C SER A 52 -45.45 -18.75 -18.89
N VAL A 53 -45.50 -19.16 -17.62
CA VAL A 53 -44.50 -18.76 -16.61
C VAL A 53 -43.13 -19.35 -16.93
N CYS A 54 -43.03 -20.64 -17.26
CA CYS A 54 -41.76 -21.28 -17.66
C CYS A 54 -41.10 -20.53 -18.83
N LYS A 55 -41.88 -20.23 -19.89
CA LYS A 55 -41.36 -19.50 -21.06
C LYS A 55 -40.89 -18.10 -20.70
N SER A 56 -41.64 -17.40 -19.84
CA SER A 56 -41.25 -16.08 -19.32
C SER A 56 -39.91 -16.11 -18.58
N ILE A 57 -39.71 -17.10 -17.70
CA ILE A 57 -38.48 -17.25 -16.92
C ILE A 57 -37.29 -17.57 -17.85
N ILE A 58 -37.48 -18.51 -18.79
CA ILE A 58 -36.46 -18.91 -19.77
C ILE A 58 -36.01 -17.73 -20.62
N LYS A 59 -36.96 -16.89 -21.07
CA LYS A 59 -36.66 -15.69 -21.84
C LYS A 59 -36.12 -14.55 -20.99
N GLY A 60 -36.17 -14.62 -19.67
CA GLY A 60 -35.68 -13.56 -18.79
C GLY A 60 -36.56 -12.31 -18.77
N GLU A 61 -37.89 -12.42 -18.93
CA GLU A 61 -38.81 -11.26 -18.94
C GLU A 61 -38.68 -10.38 -17.67
N TYR A 62 -38.25 -10.98 -16.57
CA TYR A 62 -38.02 -10.30 -15.28
C TYR A 62 -36.87 -9.28 -15.29
N VAL A 63 -36.09 -9.20 -16.37
CA VAL A 63 -34.98 -8.24 -16.52
C VAL A 63 -35.44 -6.94 -17.19
N TYR A 64 -36.45 -6.99 -18.06
CA TYR A 64 -36.81 -5.87 -18.93
C TYR A 64 -38.31 -5.50 -18.93
N SER A 65 -39.17 -6.30 -18.30
CA SER A 65 -40.61 -6.06 -18.24
C SER A 65 -41.11 -5.95 -16.80
N ASP A 66 -42.27 -5.31 -16.60
CA ASP A 66 -42.91 -5.17 -15.30
C ASP A 66 -43.67 -6.46 -14.90
N VAL A 67 -42.92 -7.55 -14.74
CA VAL A 67 -43.49 -8.84 -14.35
C VAL A 67 -44.20 -8.78 -13.01
N GLU A 68 -43.77 -7.90 -12.09
CA GLU A 68 -44.37 -7.80 -10.76
C GLU A 68 -45.84 -7.39 -10.83
N THR A 69 -46.16 -6.34 -11.59
CA THR A 69 -47.54 -5.87 -11.74
C THR A 69 -48.42 -6.97 -12.35
N HIS A 70 -47.96 -7.62 -13.42
CA HIS A 70 -48.74 -8.67 -14.10
C HIS A 70 -48.94 -9.92 -13.22
N LEU A 71 -47.94 -10.33 -12.45
CA LEU A 71 -48.06 -11.45 -11.50
C LEU A 71 -48.98 -11.11 -10.32
N ASN A 72 -48.94 -9.88 -9.79
CA ASN A 72 -49.88 -9.44 -8.75
C ASN A 72 -51.34 -9.42 -9.22
N ASN A 73 -51.58 -9.01 -10.47
CA ASN A 73 -52.91 -9.09 -11.09
C ASN A 73 -53.38 -10.54 -11.25
N THR A 74 -52.45 -11.45 -11.55
CA THR A 74 -52.73 -12.90 -11.63
C THR A 74 -53.09 -13.47 -10.24
N ILE A 75 -52.37 -13.11 -9.19
CA ILE A 75 -52.70 -13.51 -7.80
C ILE A 75 -54.06 -12.95 -7.38
N THR A 76 -54.37 -11.70 -7.75
CA THR A 76 -55.68 -11.08 -7.46
C THR A 76 -56.80 -11.83 -8.17
N CYS A 77 -56.58 -12.25 -9.43
CA CYS A 77 -57.49 -13.11 -10.16
C CYS A 77 -57.74 -14.43 -9.41
N CYS A 78 -56.71 -15.11 -8.91
CA CYS A 78 -56.87 -16.34 -8.12
C CYS A 78 -57.75 -16.15 -6.88
N ASN A 79 -57.60 -15.03 -6.17
CA ASN A 79 -58.45 -14.71 -5.02
C ASN A 79 -59.92 -14.55 -5.42
N THR A 80 -60.19 -13.94 -6.58
CA THR A 80 -61.56 -13.81 -7.11
C THR A 80 -62.12 -15.17 -7.55
N ILE A 81 -61.33 -16.03 -8.18
CA ILE A 81 -61.74 -17.39 -8.59
C ILE A 81 -62.24 -18.17 -7.37
N TYR A 82 -61.48 -18.17 -6.28
CA TYR A 82 -61.89 -18.82 -5.04
C TYR A 82 -63.09 -18.12 -4.40
N GLY A 83 -63.11 -16.78 -4.37
CA GLY A 83 -64.23 -15.98 -3.88
C GLY A 83 -65.58 -16.29 -4.54
N ASN A 84 -65.59 -16.62 -5.84
CA ASN A 84 -66.79 -16.97 -6.59
C ASN A 84 -67.46 -18.28 -6.11
N ILE A 85 -66.72 -19.16 -5.43
CA ILE A 85 -67.23 -20.44 -4.93
C ILE A 85 -67.39 -20.48 -3.40
N VAL A 86 -66.90 -19.48 -2.66
CA VAL A 86 -66.87 -19.44 -1.17
C VAL A 86 -68.22 -19.77 -0.52
N LEU A 87 -69.32 -19.30 -1.10
CA LEU A 87 -70.67 -19.48 -0.53
C LEU A 87 -71.32 -20.82 -0.88
N LEU A 88 -70.67 -21.67 -1.69
CA LEU A 88 -71.19 -22.97 -2.08
C LEU A 88 -70.81 -24.05 -1.07
N GLU A 89 -71.77 -24.86 -0.66
CA GLU A 89 -71.55 -25.97 0.28
C GLU A 89 -71.03 -27.24 -0.45
N ASN A 90 -69.85 -27.15 -1.07
CA ASN A 90 -69.22 -28.30 -1.73
C ASN A 90 -67.72 -28.41 -1.42
N THR A 91 -67.37 -29.34 -0.53
CA THR A 91 -65.98 -29.53 -0.05
C THR A 91 -65.01 -29.97 -1.15
N LYS A 92 -65.48 -30.72 -2.17
CA LYS A 92 -64.62 -31.18 -3.27
C LYS A 92 -64.31 -30.05 -4.24
N LEU A 93 -65.30 -29.24 -4.61
CA LEU A 93 -65.11 -28.02 -5.40
C LEU A 93 -64.11 -27.09 -4.70
N HIS A 94 -64.26 -26.88 -3.39
CA HIS A 94 -63.32 -26.10 -2.58
C HIS A 94 -61.92 -26.70 -2.57
N GLY A 95 -61.80 -28.02 -2.44
CA GLY A 95 -60.51 -28.72 -2.47
C GLY A 95 -59.77 -28.53 -3.79
N PHE A 96 -60.39 -28.89 -4.92
CA PHE A 96 -59.76 -28.76 -6.24
C PHE A 96 -59.41 -27.32 -6.60
N THR A 97 -60.33 -26.38 -6.35
CA THR A 97 -60.10 -24.95 -6.66
C THR A 97 -59.09 -24.31 -5.72
N GLY A 98 -59.10 -24.71 -4.44
CA GLY A 98 -58.12 -24.28 -3.44
C GLY A 98 -56.71 -24.68 -3.84
N GLU A 99 -56.50 -25.94 -4.22
CA GLU A 99 -55.19 -26.40 -4.71
C GLU A 99 -54.77 -25.71 -6.01
N PHE A 100 -55.68 -25.58 -6.99
CA PHE A 100 -55.42 -24.86 -8.24
C PHE A 100 -54.91 -23.43 -7.99
N THR A 101 -55.63 -22.66 -7.18
CA THR A 101 -55.26 -21.27 -6.85
C THR A 101 -53.99 -21.19 -6.01
N ARG A 102 -53.75 -22.17 -5.12
CA ARG A 102 -52.53 -22.29 -4.31
C ARG A 102 -51.29 -22.43 -5.19
N PHE A 103 -51.30 -23.34 -6.17
CA PHE A 103 -50.16 -23.55 -7.08
C PHE A 103 -49.81 -22.30 -7.88
N ILE A 104 -50.81 -21.65 -8.50
CA ILE A 104 -50.58 -20.43 -9.28
C ILE A 104 -50.03 -19.31 -8.40
N THR A 105 -50.63 -19.11 -7.22
CA THR A 105 -50.21 -18.07 -6.28
C THR A 105 -48.78 -18.29 -5.79
N ALA A 106 -48.41 -19.55 -5.53
CA ALA A 106 -47.07 -19.92 -5.12
C ALA A 106 -46.02 -19.62 -6.20
N ILE A 107 -46.25 -20.07 -7.43
CA ILE A 107 -45.34 -19.81 -8.56
C ILE A 107 -45.19 -18.30 -8.80
N CYS A 108 -46.31 -17.57 -8.86
CA CYS A 108 -46.30 -16.12 -9.06
C CYS A 108 -45.55 -15.40 -7.93
N SER A 109 -45.78 -15.79 -6.68
CA SER A 109 -45.11 -15.20 -5.52
C SER A 109 -43.59 -15.45 -5.55
N SER A 110 -43.17 -16.67 -5.88
CA SER A 110 -41.74 -17.00 -6.04
C SER A 110 -41.11 -16.21 -7.17
N TYR A 111 -41.82 -16.03 -8.29
CA TYR A 111 -41.33 -15.26 -9.42
C TYR A 111 -41.21 -13.76 -9.09
N ILE A 112 -42.21 -13.17 -8.40
CA ILE A 112 -42.14 -11.79 -7.90
C ILE A 112 -40.93 -11.61 -6.98
N LYS A 113 -40.73 -12.51 -6.02
CA LYS A 113 -39.59 -12.46 -5.08
C LYS A 113 -38.26 -12.46 -5.84
N PHE A 114 -38.11 -13.36 -6.80
CA PHE A 114 -36.91 -13.44 -7.62
C PHE A 114 -36.70 -12.17 -8.45
N SER A 115 -37.73 -11.66 -9.13
CA SER A 115 -37.65 -10.40 -9.88
C SER A 115 -37.24 -9.22 -8.99
N LYS A 116 -37.82 -9.09 -7.79
CA LYS A 116 -37.40 -8.09 -6.80
C LYS A 116 -35.95 -8.21 -6.41
N GLN A 117 -35.46 -9.44 -6.20
CA GLN A 117 -34.06 -9.68 -5.87
C GLN A 117 -33.14 -9.15 -6.97
N ILE A 118 -33.45 -9.44 -8.24
CA ILE A 118 -32.69 -8.94 -9.39
C ILE A 118 -32.75 -7.41 -9.48
N THR A 119 -33.92 -6.81 -9.30
CA THR A 119 -34.11 -5.35 -9.33
C THR A 119 -33.33 -4.65 -8.21
N ILE A 120 -33.36 -5.18 -6.99
CA ILE A 120 -32.61 -4.64 -5.85
C ILE A 120 -31.11 -4.72 -6.11
N HIS A 121 -30.62 -5.89 -6.53
CA HIS A 121 -29.19 -6.10 -6.81
C HIS A 121 -28.69 -5.18 -7.94
N THR A 122 -29.53 -4.93 -8.94
CA THR A 122 -29.17 -4.05 -10.07
C THR A 122 -29.26 -2.57 -9.71
N SER A 123 -30.28 -2.17 -8.95
CA SER A 123 -30.56 -0.74 -8.67
C SER A 123 -29.87 -0.21 -7.43
N ASN A 124 -29.57 -1.07 -6.46
CA ASN A 124 -28.96 -0.71 -5.18
C ASN A 124 -27.73 -1.60 -4.90
N PRO A 125 -26.65 -1.47 -5.69
CA PRO A 125 -25.47 -2.31 -5.55
C PRO A 125 -24.77 -2.19 -4.18
N ASN A 126 -25.02 -1.11 -3.43
CA ASN A 126 -24.53 -0.90 -2.05
C ASN A 126 -25.35 -1.60 -0.97
N THR A 127 -26.50 -2.21 -1.30
CA THR A 127 -27.36 -2.86 -0.32
C THR A 127 -26.95 -4.32 -0.15
N GLU A 128 -26.42 -4.64 1.04
CA GLU A 128 -26.14 -6.01 1.44
C GLU A 128 -27.47 -6.73 1.78
N ILE A 129 -27.81 -7.75 0.99
CA ILE A 129 -28.96 -8.61 1.29
C ILE A 129 -28.50 -9.67 2.30
N VAL A 130 -28.65 -9.37 3.59
CA VAL A 130 -28.18 -10.26 4.69
C VAL A 130 -29.00 -11.55 4.77
N PHE A 131 -30.30 -11.50 4.50
CA PHE A 131 -31.16 -12.67 4.41
C PHE A 131 -32.38 -12.38 3.54
N ILE A 132 -32.92 -13.41 2.89
CA ILE A 132 -34.24 -13.36 2.26
C ILE A 132 -35.15 -14.24 3.11
N ALA A 133 -35.90 -13.61 4.02
CA ALA A 133 -36.91 -14.32 4.79
C ALA A 133 -38.12 -14.60 3.89
N SER A 134 -38.38 -15.87 3.64
CA SER A 134 -39.53 -16.25 2.85
C SER A 134 -40.12 -17.52 3.45
N LYS A 135 -41.41 -17.47 3.79
CA LYS A 135 -42.28 -18.65 3.67
C LYS A 135 -42.38 -18.92 2.17
N GLY A 136 -41.43 -19.67 1.64
CA GLY A 136 -41.33 -19.97 0.23
C GLY A 136 -41.94 -21.32 -0.02
N PHE A 137 -42.67 -21.45 -1.12
CA PHE A 137 -43.15 -22.73 -1.61
C PHE A 137 -41.93 -23.58 -1.98
N SER A 138 -41.63 -24.60 -1.17
CA SER A 138 -40.52 -25.52 -1.41
C SER A 138 -40.94 -26.64 -2.37
N GLU A 139 -39.97 -27.29 -3.04
CA GLU A 139 -40.24 -28.54 -3.78
C GLU A 139 -40.87 -29.61 -2.85
N GLU A 140 -40.63 -29.52 -1.55
CA GLU A 140 -41.24 -30.38 -0.52
C GLU A 140 -42.73 -30.05 -0.29
N GLU A 141 -43.15 -28.78 -0.34
CA GLU A 141 -44.57 -28.37 -0.25
C GLU A 141 -45.42 -28.82 -1.48
N THR A 142 -44.78 -29.15 -2.60
CA THR A 142 -45.39 -29.83 -3.75
C THR A 142 -45.58 -31.33 -3.50
N SER A 143 -44.65 -31.98 -2.79
CA SER A 143 -44.72 -33.42 -2.51
C SER A 143 -45.76 -33.78 -1.43
N GLU A 144 -46.11 -32.83 -0.56
CA GLU A 144 -47.19 -32.96 0.43
C GLU A 144 -48.57 -32.54 -0.11
N SER A 145 -48.72 -32.22 -1.40
CA SER A 145 -50.02 -31.87 -1.96
C SER A 145 -50.99 -33.04 -1.81
N ASN A 146 -52.12 -32.81 -1.15
CA ASN A 146 -53.24 -33.75 -1.13
C ASN A 146 -53.58 -34.19 -2.57
N ASN A 147 -53.92 -35.48 -2.79
CA ASN A 147 -54.23 -36.16 -4.06
C ASN A 147 -55.37 -35.54 -4.92
N TYR A 148 -55.42 -34.22 -5.11
CA TYR A 148 -56.45 -33.52 -5.87
C TYR A 148 -56.15 -33.51 -7.37
N PHE A 149 -54.87 -33.56 -7.76
CA PHE A 149 -54.45 -33.71 -9.16
C PHE A 149 -53.72 -35.04 -9.33
N ASP A 150 -54.15 -35.86 -10.32
CA ASP A 150 -53.52 -37.17 -10.61
C ASP A 150 -52.63 -37.09 -11.85
N ASN A 151 -52.63 -35.94 -12.54
CA ASN A 151 -51.83 -35.73 -13.72
C ASN A 151 -50.43 -35.26 -13.34
N ASP A 152 -49.52 -36.23 -13.20
CA ASP A 152 -48.10 -36.01 -12.89
C ASP A 152 -47.44 -35.01 -13.86
N GLU A 153 -47.88 -34.93 -15.12
CA GLU A 153 -47.33 -33.98 -16.11
C GLU A 153 -47.65 -32.52 -15.74
N VAL A 154 -48.88 -32.24 -15.28
CA VAL A 154 -49.30 -30.88 -14.91
C VAL A 154 -48.59 -30.42 -13.65
N LEU A 155 -48.49 -31.30 -12.64
CA LEU A 155 -47.75 -31.01 -11.42
C LEU A 155 -46.26 -30.79 -11.73
N GLN A 156 -45.68 -31.60 -12.63
CA GLN A 156 -44.30 -31.44 -13.03
C GLN A 156 -44.04 -30.11 -13.74
N ASN A 157 -44.97 -29.60 -14.56
CA ASN A 157 -44.82 -28.29 -15.18
C ASN A 157 -44.82 -27.15 -14.14
N CYS A 158 -45.63 -27.26 -13.08
CA CYS A 158 -45.58 -26.33 -11.95
C CYS A 158 -44.23 -26.37 -11.23
N ILE A 159 -43.72 -27.57 -10.96
CA ILE A 159 -42.39 -27.77 -10.35
C ILE A 159 -41.30 -27.21 -11.26
N CYS A 160 -41.40 -27.44 -12.58
CA CYS A 160 -40.45 -26.93 -13.57
C CYS A 160 -40.32 -25.41 -13.53
N ALA A 161 -41.43 -24.67 -13.33
CA ALA A 161 -41.37 -23.21 -13.17
C ALA A 161 -40.48 -22.79 -11.99
N LEU A 162 -40.60 -23.47 -10.85
CA LEU A 162 -39.79 -23.19 -9.66
C LEU A 162 -38.33 -23.58 -9.88
N GLN A 163 -38.08 -24.71 -10.55
CA GLN A 163 -36.73 -25.16 -10.90
C GLN A 163 -36.05 -24.18 -11.87
N LEU A 164 -36.79 -23.63 -12.84
CA LEU A 164 -36.27 -22.59 -13.74
C LEU A 164 -35.90 -21.30 -13.01
N LEU A 165 -36.68 -20.89 -11.99
CA LEU A 165 -36.31 -19.76 -11.13
C LEU A 165 -35.02 -20.06 -10.35
N ALA A 166 -34.88 -21.26 -9.79
CA ALA A 166 -33.67 -21.67 -9.09
C ALA A 166 -32.45 -21.68 -10.04
N LEU A 167 -32.59 -22.19 -11.26
CA LEU A 167 -31.52 -22.17 -12.25
C LEU A 167 -31.17 -20.75 -12.70
N ALA A 168 -32.17 -19.87 -12.87
CA ALA A 168 -31.93 -18.46 -13.15
C ALA A 168 -31.15 -17.79 -12.01
N HIS A 169 -31.44 -18.15 -10.75
CA HIS A 169 -30.69 -17.67 -9.60
C HIS A 169 -29.21 -18.09 -9.67
N TYR A 170 -28.90 -19.37 -9.91
CA TYR A 170 -27.52 -19.83 -10.07
C TYR A 170 -26.76 -19.07 -11.16
N ASP A 171 -27.42 -18.75 -12.27
CA ASP A 171 -26.82 -18.00 -13.36
C ASP A 171 -26.58 -16.51 -13.02
N HIS A 172 -27.52 -15.82 -12.37
CA HIS A 172 -27.31 -14.42 -11.96
C HIS A 172 -26.25 -14.27 -10.87
N PHE A 173 -26.26 -15.17 -9.89
CA PHE A 173 -25.38 -15.17 -8.73
C PHE A 173 -24.26 -16.20 -8.88
N PHE A 174 -23.73 -16.32 -10.10
CA PHE A 174 -22.66 -17.27 -10.41
C PHE A 174 -21.46 -17.04 -9.50
N ASP A 175 -20.97 -18.09 -8.85
CA ASP A 175 -20.00 -18.00 -7.76
C ASP A 175 -18.88 -19.05 -7.91
N GLU A 176 -17.67 -18.76 -7.41
CA GLU A 176 -16.53 -19.68 -7.53
C GLU A 176 -16.43 -20.72 -6.40
N SER A 177 -17.24 -20.60 -5.34
CA SER A 177 -17.17 -21.51 -4.19
C SER A 177 -17.51 -22.95 -4.57
N ILE A 178 -17.02 -23.87 -3.75
CA ILE A 178 -17.37 -25.28 -3.85
C ILE A 178 -18.84 -25.50 -3.50
N ASP A 179 -19.40 -24.72 -2.58
CA ASP A 179 -20.80 -24.81 -2.17
C ASP A 179 -21.75 -24.46 -3.33
N TYR A 180 -21.42 -23.46 -4.13
CA TYR A 180 -22.13 -23.15 -5.37
C TYR A 180 -22.15 -24.36 -6.31
N PHE A 181 -20.98 -24.93 -6.58
CA PHE A 181 -20.85 -26.04 -7.53
C PHE A 181 -21.55 -27.30 -7.03
N LYS A 182 -21.44 -27.62 -5.74
CA LYS A 182 -22.18 -28.70 -5.08
C LYS A 182 -23.68 -28.51 -5.25
N SER A 183 -24.18 -27.31 -4.98
CA SER A 183 -25.61 -27.00 -5.12
C SER A 183 -26.11 -27.17 -6.55
N LEU A 184 -25.30 -26.78 -7.54
CA LEU A 184 -25.61 -26.95 -8.97
C LEU A 184 -25.64 -28.42 -9.39
N VAL A 185 -24.72 -29.24 -8.87
CA VAL A 185 -24.68 -30.69 -9.06
C VAL A 185 -25.89 -31.37 -8.42
N ASP A 186 -26.22 -31.02 -7.18
CA ASP A 186 -27.38 -31.56 -6.47
C ASP A 186 -28.68 -31.20 -7.22
N PHE A 187 -28.74 -29.99 -7.78
CA PHE A 187 -29.84 -29.54 -8.63
C PHE A 187 -29.95 -30.37 -9.92
N GLU A 188 -28.84 -30.64 -10.61
CA GLU A 188 -28.80 -31.51 -11.80
C GLU A 188 -29.30 -32.93 -11.49
N ASN A 189 -28.88 -33.51 -10.37
CA ASN A 189 -29.34 -34.82 -9.93
C ASN A 189 -30.85 -34.85 -9.66
N ARG A 190 -31.39 -33.79 -9.04
CA ARG A 190 -32.84 -33.65 -8.84
C ARG A 190 -33.61 -33.53 -10.16
N LEU A 191 -33.04 -32.89 -11.19
CA LEU A 191 -33.66 -32.83 -12.53
C LEU A 191 -33.66 -34.18 -13.26
N ASN A 192 -32.69 -35.06 -12.97
CA ASN A 192 -32.60 -36.39 -13.57
C ASN A 192 -33.52 -37.44 -12.91
N SER A 193 -34.11 -37.11 -11.76
CA SER A 193 -34.92 -38.01 -10.94
C SER A 193 -36.41 -38.19 -11.34
N PRO A 194 -37.11 -37.21 -11.97
CA PRO A 194 -38.55 -37.33 -12.26
C PRO A 194 -38.87 -38.37 -13.34
N THR A 195 -40.01 -39.06 -13.19
CA THR A 195 -40.55 -40.03 -14.15
C THR A 195 -41.09 -39.38 -15.43
N HIS A 196 -41.57 -38.14 -15.35
CA HIS A 196 -42.14 -37.37 -16.45
C HIS A 196 -41.34 -36.08 -16.68
N PRO A 197 -40.20 -36.10 -17.37
CA PRO A 197 -39.37 -34.90 -17.53
C PRO A 197 -40.10 -33.81 -18.32
N SER A 198 -40.00 -32.56 -17.87
CA SER A 198 -40.58 -31.43 -18.59
C SER A 198 -39.85 -31.20 -19.92
N ILE A 199 -40.57 -30.66 -20.91
CA ILE A 199 -40.02 -30.33 -22.24
C ILE A 199 -38.85 -29.32 -22.18
N TYR A 200 -38.72 -28.57 -21.08
CA TYR A 200 -37.66 -27.58 -20.89
C TYR A 200 -36.37 -28.17 -20.30
N TYR A 201 -36.35 -29.45 -19.90
CA TYR A 201 -35.20 -30.04 -19.21
C TYR A 201 -33.93 -30.06 -20.07
N GLY A 202 -34.05 -30.24 -21.39
CA GLY A 202 -32.91 -30.13 -22.30
C GLY A 202 -32.23 -28.75 -22.25
N ILE A 203 -33.02 -27.67 -22.20
CA ILE A 203 -32.51 -26.30 -22.05
C ILE A 203 -31.81 -26.13 -20.69
N MET A 204 -32.39 -26.70 -19.64
CA MET A 204 -31.82 -26.64 -18.30
C MET A 204 -30.48 -27.38 -18.22
N HIS A 205 -30.39 -28.58 -18.81
CA HIS A 205 -29.14 -29.33 -18.88
C HIS A 205 -28.04 -28.59 -19.64
N ASP A 206 -28.34 -28.00 -20.80
CA ASP A 206 -27.36 -27.20 -21.54
C ASP A 206 -26.82 -26.04 -20.70
N LYS A 207 -27.71 -25.35 -19.98
CA LYS A 207 -27.34 -24.22 -19.13
C LYS A 207 -26.52 -24.66 -17.92
N ILE A 208 -26.90 -25.74 -17.25
CA ILE A 208 -26.13 -26.35 -16.15
C ILE A 208 -24.74 -26.78 -16.64
N ALA A 209 -24.67 -27.48 -17.77
CA ALA A 209 -23.41 -27.93 -18.36
C ALA A 209 -22.47 -26.74 -18.66
N PHE A 210 -23.02 -25.65 -19.18
CA PHE A 210 -22.25 -24.44 -19.44
C PHE A 210 -21.78 -23.74 -18.15
N LEU A 211 -22.62 -23.65 -17.12
CA LEU A 211 -22.24 -23.10 -15.81
C LEU A 211 -21.15 -23.94 -15.12
N LYS A 212 -21.26 -25.27 -15.15
CA LYS A 212 -20.23 -26.18 -14.63
C LYS A 212 -18.92 -26.01 -15.38
N TYR A 213 -18.96 -25.92 -16.71
CA TYR A 213 -17.79 -25.66 -17.54
C TYR A 213 -17.11 -24.34 -17.17
N LYS A 214 -17.87 -23.25 -17.06
CA LYS A 214 -17.35 -21.94 -16.62
C LYS A 214 -16.68 -22.03 -15.24
N TRP A 215 -17.30 -22.74 -14.30
CA TRP A 215 -16.77 -22.90 -12.96
C TRP A 215 -15.44 -23.65 -12.98
N SER A 216 -15.34 -24.74 -13.77
CA SER A 216 -14.07 -25.45 -13.96
C SER A 216 -12.97 -24.56 -14.55
N ILE A 217 -13.28 -23.74 -15.56
CA ILE A 217 -12.31 -22.78 -16.11
C ILE A 217 -11.82 -21.81 -15.03
N ARG A 218 -12.73 -21.26 -14.21
CA ARG A 218 -12.35 -20.38 -13.10
C ARG A 218 -11.37 -21.07 -12.15
N GLN A 219 -11.70 -22.27 -11.67
CA GLN A 219 -10.82 -23.04 -10.77
C GLN A 219 -9.41 -23.24 -11.32
N ILE A 220 -9.30 -23.56 -12.62
CA ILE A 220 -8.01 -23.78 -13.29
C ILE A 220 -7.24 -22.46 -13.40
N THR A 221 -7.90 -21.38 -13.80
CA THR A 221 -7.26 -20.05 -13.90
C THR A 221 -6.78 -19.52 -12.55
N THR A 222 -7.54 -19.76 -11.48
CA THR A 222 -7.16 -19.42 -10.10
C THR A 222 -5.94 -20.22 -9.66
N ALA A 223 -5.92 -21.54 -9.85
CA ALA A 223 -4.76 -22.38 -9.51
C ALA A 223 -3.50 -21.94 -10.28
N LYS A 224 -3.64 -21.64 -11.58
CA LYS A 224 -2.54 -21.11 -12.41
C LYS A 224 -2.01 -19.79 -11.86
N SER A 225 -2.88 -18.87 -11.45
CA SER A 225 -2.49 -17.57 -10.89
C SER A 225 -1.74 -17.68 -9.56
N LEU A 226 -2.09 -18.68 -8.74
CA LEU A 226 -1.48 -18.93 -7.44
C LEU A 226 -0.16 -19.73 -7.53
N ASN A 227 0.28 -20.09 -8.73
CA ASN A 227 1.45 -20.95 -8.98
C ASN A 227 1.42 -22.27 -8.18
N THR A 228 0.23 -22.76 -7.85
CA THR A 228 0.09 -24.04 -7.20
C THR A 228 0.22 -25.13 -8.28
N ASN A 229 1.25 -25.98 -8.17
CA ASN A 229 1.75 -26.92 -9.19
C ASN A 229 0.72 -27.49 -10.19
N ASN A 230 1.17 -27.75 -11.42
CA ASN A 230 0.44 -28.32 -12.57
C ASN A 230 -0.31 -29.67 -12.36
N ASN A 231 -0.41 -30.20 -11.14
CA ASN A 231 -1.16 -31.42 -10.79
C ASN A 231 -2.30 -31.10 -9.80
N TYR A 232 -3.06 -30.03 -10.03
CA TYR A 232 -4.25 -29.70 -9.24
C TYR A 232 -5.44 -30.58 -9.64
N GLU A 233 -5.41 -31.86 -9.26
CA GLU A 233 -6.58 -32.74 -9.32
C GLU A 233 -7.48 -32.44 -8.11
N LYS A 234 -8.37 -31.45 -8.26
CA LYS A 234 -9.48 -31.27 -7.32
C LYS A 234 -10.55 -32.30 -7.68
N GLY A 235 -10.82 -33.24 -6.78
CA GLY A 235 -11.90 -34.22 -6.91
C GLY A 235 -13.00 -33.98 -5.88
N TYR A 236 -14.22 -34.36 -6.21
CA TYR A 236 -15.36 -34.36 -5.29
C TYR A 236 -16.11 -35.69 -5.40
N ILE A 237 -16.77 -36.09 -4.32
CA ILE A 237 -17.51 -37.34 -4.27
C ILE A 237 -19.00 -37.03 -4.36
N ILE A 238 -19.70 -37.68 -5.29
CA ILE A 238 -21.17 -37.72 -5.34
C ILE A 238 -21.59 -39.18 -5.13
N GLY A 239 -22.33 -39.46 -4.05
CA GLY A 239 -22.63 -40.84 -3.66
C GLY A 239 -21.33 -41.60 -3.39
N ASP A 240 -21.04 -42.62 -4.20
CA ASP A 240 -19.82 -43.44 -4.14
C ASP A 240 -18.82 -43.14 -5.28
N GLU A 241 -19.09 -42.15 -6.13
CA GLU A 241 -18.27 -41.82 -7.29
C GLU A 241 -17.35 -40.62 -7.02
N LEU A 242 -16.05 -40.80 -7.23
CA LEU A 242 -15.06 -39.72 -7.23
C LEU A 242 -14.98 -39.09 -8.62
N ILE A 243 -15.35 -37.82 -8.71
CA ILE A 243 -15.32 -37.03 -9.94
C ILE A 243 -14.21 -36.00 -9.85
N PHE A 244 -13.33 -35.98 -10.86
CA PHE A 244 -12.24 -35.02 -10.94
C PHE A 244 -12.60 -33.82 -11.79
N ILE A 245 -12.18 -32.64 -11.34
CA ILE A 245 -12.11 -31.43 -12.16
C ILE A 245 -10.92 -31.61 -13.09
N HIS A 246 -11.21 -31.84 -14.36
CA HIS A 246 -10.19 -32.09 -15.37
C HIS A 246 -9.47 -30.79 -15.71
N GLN A 247 -8.16 -30.85 -15.97
CA GLN A 247 -7.37 -29.72 -16.49
C GLN A 247 -7.89 -29.19 -17.83
N TYR A 248 -8.62 -30.03 -18.58
CA TYR A 248 -9.25 -29.70 -19.86
C TYR A 248 -10.75 -30.02 -19.77
N PRO A 249 -11.54 -29.18 -19.08
CA PRO A 249 -12.98 -29.41 -18.95
C PRO A 249 -13.61 -29.47 -20.35
N GLN A 250 -14.50 -30.43 -20.54
CA GLN A 250 -15.18 -30.63 -21.82
C GLN A 250 -16.55 -29.97 -21.79
N PHE A 251 -16.83 -29.19 -22.82
CA PHE A 251 -18.16 -28.65 -23.09
C PHE A 251 -18.41 -28.69 -24.59
N SER A 252 -19.48 -29.38 -24.99
CA SER A 252 -19.92 -29.46 -26.37
C SER A 252 -21.35 -28.96 -26.45
N SER A 253 -21.58 -27.97 -27.31
CA SER A 253 -22.93 -27.56 -27.69
C SER A 253 -22.94 -27.36 -29.20
N ASN A 254 -24.06 -27.65 -29.84
CA ASN A 254 -24.26 -27.31 -31.25
C ASN A 254 -24.63 -25.84 -31.46
N ASN A 255 -25.00 -25.14 -30.39
CA ASN A 255 -25.40 -23.74 -30.42
C ASN A 255 -24.22 -22.81 -30.78
N LEU A 256 -24.41 -21.93 -31.76
CA LEU A 256 -23.36 -21.05 -32.26
C LEU A 256 -22.89 -20.03 -31.20
N GLN A 257 -23.81 -19.45 -30.43
CA GLN A 257 -23.49 -18.46 -29.40
C GLN A 257 -22.73 -19.10 -28.24
N LEU A 258 -23.14 -20.29 -27.78
CA LEU A 258 -22.42 -21.02 -26.74
C LEU A 258 -21.02 -21.45 -27.20
N LYS A 259 -20.85 -21.84 -28.47
CA LYS A 259 -19.52 -22.09 -29.07
C LYS A 259 -18.67 -20.82 -29.08
N LYS A 260 -19.23 -19.68 -29.47
CA LYS A 260 -18.56 -18.37 -29.48
C LYS A 260 -18.10 -17.99 -28.07
N TRP A 261 -18.95 -18.17 -27.06
CA TRP A 261 -18.61 -17.89 -25.66
C TRP A 261 -17.60 -18.87 -25.08
N LYS A 262 -17.67 -20.15 -25.44
CA LYS A 262 -16.65 -21.16 -25.09
C LYS A 262 -15.28 -20.75 -25.63
N GLU A 263 -15.19 -20.48 -26.94
CA GLU A 263 -13.94 -20.05 -27.57
C GLU A 263 -13.40 -18.77 -26.91
N TYR A 264 -14.29 -17.82 -26.59
CA TYR A 264 -13.94 -16.60 -25.87
C TYR A 264 -13.34 -16.89 -24.49
N LEU A 265 -14.02 -17.70 -23.67
CA LEU A 265 -13.58 -18.10 -22.33
C LEU A 265 -12.17 -18.71 -22.35
N GLU A 266 -11.93 -19.63 -23.29
CA GLU A 266 -10.67 -20.38 -23.41
C GLU A 266 -9.48 -19.47 -23.78
N ASN A 267 -9.73 -18.36 -24.48
CA ASN A 267 -8.69 -17.42 -24.95
C ASN A 267 -8.59 -16.15 -24.11
N HIS A 268 -9.63 -15.78 -23.35
CA HIS A 268 -9.71 -14.50 -22.66
C HIS A 268 -9.15 -14.51 -21.24
N TYR A 269 -9.30 -15.63 -20.54
CA TYR A 269 -8.82 -15.79 -19.16
C TYR A 269 -7.50 -16.54 -19.06
N GLU A 270 -6.68 -16.51 -20.13
CA GLU A 270 -5.35 -17.15 -20.16
C GLU A 270 -5.37 -18.66 -19.86
N PHE A 271 -6.52 -19.28 -20.10
CA PHE A 271 -6.71 -20.73 -20.00
C PHE A 271 -5.87 -21.46 -21.06
N THR A 272 -5.77 -20.91 -22.27
CA THR A 272 -4.85 -21.37 -23.34
C THR A 272 -3.79 -20.31 -23.69
N GLU A 273 -2.61 -20.74 -24.14
CA GLU A 273 -1.58 -19.84 -24.66
C GLU A 273 -2.06 -19.17 -25.97
N HIS A 274 -1.79 -17.87 -26.09
CA HIS A 274 -2.45 -16.96 -27.02
C HIS A 274 -2.47 -17.46 -28.48
N SER A 275 -3.67 -17.83 -28.93
CA SER A 275 -3.94 -18.17 -30.32
C SER A 275 -4.08 -16.92 -31.21
N ASN A 276 -4.08 -17.13 -32.54
CA ASN A 276 -4.44 -16.12 -33.55
C ASN A 276 -5.88 -15.57 -33.40
N PHE A 277 -6.66 -16.00 -32.40
CA PHE A 277 -8.03 -15.57 -32.10
C PHE A 277 -8.19 -14.05 -32.09
N TYR A 278 -7.30 -13.34 -31.38
CA TYR A 278 -7.41 -11.88 -31.25
C TYR A 278 -7.16 -11.17 -32.59
N SER A 279 -6.09 -11.58 -33.28
CA SER A 279 -5.67 -11.01 -34.57
C SER A 279 -6.72 -11.21 -35.66
N ASN A 280 -7.46 -12.31 -35.64
CA ASN A 280 -8.49 -12.60 -36.64
C ASN A 280 -9.76 -11.77 -36.41
N LYS A 281 -10.16 -11.53 -35.16
CA LYS A 281 -11.40 -10.79 -34.82
C LYS A 281 -11.23 -9.27 -34.86
N ILE A 282 -10.04 -8.76 -34.55
CA ILE A 282 -9.82 -7.31 -34.39
C ILE A 282 -10.09 -6.50 -35.67
N ASN A 283 -9.73 -7.06 -36.84
CA ASN A 283 -9.92 -6.38 -38.12
C ASN A 283 -11.40 -6.21 -38.48
N THR A 284 -12.25 -7.13 -38.03
CA THR A 284 -13.70 -7.02 -38.24
C THR A 284 -14.27 -5.93 -37.33
N ILE A 285 -13.91 -5.96 -36.05
CA ILE A 285 -14.47 -5.06 -35.02
C ILE A 285 -14.07 -3.59 -35.24
N ILE A 286 -12.81 -3.30 -35.58
CA ILE A 286 -12.32 -1.92 -35.73
C ILE A 286 -13.04 -1.18 -36.88
N ASN A 287 -13.59 -1.91 -37.86
CA ASN A 287 -14.28 -1.34 -39.01
C ASN A 287 -15.79 -1.16 -38.79
N GLU A 288 -16.33 -1.51 -37.62
CA GLU A 288 -17.75 -1.38 -37.30
C GLU A 288 -18.10 0.03 -36.78
N ASN A 289 -19.26 0.54 -37.21
CA ASN A 289 -19.74 1.86 -36.79
C ASN A 289 -20.27 1.88 -35.34
N THR A 290 -20.75 0.74 -34.85
CA THR A 290 -21.34 0.58 -33.52
C THR A 290 -20.80 -0.68 -32.86
N ILE A 291 -20.14 -0.51 -31.72
CA ILE A 291 -19.46 -1.60 -31.01
C ILE A 291 -20.39 -2.17 -29.94
N SER A 292 -20.63 -3.48 -30.00
CA SER A 292 -21.40 -4.23 -28.99
C SER A 292 -20.67 -4.24 -27.64
N LEU A 293 -21.36 -4.51 -26.53
CA LEU A 293 -20.69 -4.64 -25.22
C LEU A 293 -19.80 -5.88 -25.14
N PHE A 294 -20.11 -6.94 -25.89
CA PHE A 294 -19.23 -8.08 -26.10
C PHE A 294 -17.90 -7.66 -26.77
N ASP A 295 -17.98 -6.91 -27.87
CA ASP A 295 -16.79 -6.48 -28.61
C ASP A 295 -16.01 -5.41 -27.87
N PHE A 296 -16.68 -4.53 -27.11
CA PHE A 296 -16.02 -3.58 -26.24
C PHE A 296 -15.18 -4.28 -25.16
N HIS A 297 -15.71 -5.32 -24.53
CA HIS A 297 -14.97 -6.14 -23.57
C HIS A 297 -13.76 -6.83 -24.20
N PHE A 298 -13.91 -7.32 -25.44
CA PHE A 298 -12.80 -7.87 -26.23
C PHE A 298 -11.71 -6.82 -26.51
N LEU A 299 -12.09 -5.63 -26.95
CA LEU A 299 -11.16 -4.53 -27.25
C LEU A 299 -10.37 -4.08 -26.03
N ILE A 300 -11.01 -4.04 -24.85
CA ILE A 300 -10.34 -3.71 -23.59
C ILE A 300 -9.19 -4.69 -23.33
N LYS A 301 -9.45 -6.00 -23.38
CA LYS A 301 -8.39 -7.02 -23.19
C LYS A 301 -7.33 -6.93 -24.29
N TYR A 302 -7.73 -6.72 -25.54
CA TYR A 302 -6.78 -6.61 -26.64
C TYR A 302 -5.80 -5.46 -26.44
N PHE A 303 -6.28 -4.24 -26.16
CA PHE A 303 -5.42 -3.06 -25.99
C PHE A 303 -4.77 -2.96 -24.61
N LYS A 304 -5.15 -3.80 -23.64
CA LYS A 304 -4.47 -3.91 -22.35
C LYS A 304 -3.39 -4.99 -22.36
N ASP A 305 -3.76 -6.23 -22.71
CA ASP A 305 -2.95 -7.42 -22.44
C ASP A 305 -2.28 -8.00 -23.70
N ILE A 306 -2.91 -7.89 -24.88
CA ILE A 306 -2.41 -8.56 -26.10
C ILE A 306 -1.50 -7.63 -26.92
N LYS A 307 -1.98 -6.43 -27.24
CA LYS A 307 -1.23 -5.38 -27.93
C LYS A 307 -1.40 -4.07 -27.17
N PRO A 308 -0.66 -3.89 -26.06
CA PRO A 308 -0.81 -2.75 -25.17
C PRO A 308 -0.78 -1.40 -25.90
N SER A 309 -1.84 -0.59 -25.77
CA SER A 309 -1.93 0.75 -26.33
C SER A 309 -2.82 1.64 -25.47
N TYR A 310 -2.20 2.46 -24.62
CA TYR A 310 -2.92 3.36 -23.71
C TYR A 310 -3.80 4.36 -24.48
N LYS A 311 -3.27 4.91 -25.57
CA LYS A 311 -4.00 5.86 -26.42
C LYS A 311 -5.28 5.25 -26.97
N ASN A 312 -5.19 4.08 -27.60
CA ASN A 312 -6.36 3.43 -28.21
C ASN A 312 -7.36 3.01 -27.13
N LEU A 313 -6.90 2.39 -26.04
CA LEU A 313 -7.77 1.99 -24.94
C LEU A 313 -8.53 3.19 -24.37
N LYS A 314 -7.84 4.30 -24.11
CA LYS A 314 -8.43 5.55 -23.64
C LYS A 314 -9.50 6.08 -24.61
N GLU A 315 -9.20 6.11 -25.91
CA GLU A 315 -10.13 6.58 -26.94
C GLU A 315 -11.42 5.77 -26.98
N TYR A 316 -11.33 4.42 -26.97
CA TYR A 316 -12.53 3.57 -26.93
C TYR A 316 -13.34 3.74 -25.65
N ILE A 317 -12.68 3.97 -24.51
CA ILE A 317 -13.36 4.22 -23.22
C ILE A 317 -14.04 5.58 -23.21
N GLU A 318 -13.42 6.61 -23.77
CA GLU A 318 -14.02 7.94 -23.91
C GLU A 318 -15.23 7.90 -24.84
N ASN A 319 -15.12 7.20 -25.98
CA ASN A 319 -16.24 6.97 -26.88
C ASN A 319 -17.38 6.22 -26.18
N PHE A 320 -17.08 5.17 -25.41
CA PHE A 320 -18.09 4.47 -24.61
C PHE A 320 -18.70 5.36 -23.52
N SER A 321 -17.89 6.18 -22.83
CA SER A 321 -18.37 7.09 -21.79
C SER A 321 -19.42 8.08 -22.32
N ASN A 322 -19.28 8.50 -23.58
CA ASN A 322 -20.22 9.41 -24.25
C ASN A 322 -21.56 8.76 -24.60
N ARG A 323 -21.70 7.43 -24.44
CA ARG A 323 -22.92 6.67 -24.72
C ARG A 323 -23.84 6.55 -23.50
N GLU A 324 -23.60 7.27 -22.39
CA GLU A 324 -24.41 7.17 -21.16
C GLU A 324 -25.93 7.27 -21.43
N ASP A 325 -26.34 8.13 -22.37
CA ASP A 325 -27.76 8.32 -22.74
C ASP A 325 -28.39 7.11 -23.43
N GLU A 326 -27.61 6.28 -24.14
CA GLU A 326 -28.08 5.02 -24.74
C GLU A 326 -28.52 4.00 -23.68
N PHE A 327 -28.05 4.17 -22.43
CA PHE A 327 -28.33 3.28 -21.30
C PHE A 327 -29.26 3.93 -20.27
N ARG A 328 -30.12 4.89 -20.66
CA ARG A 328 -31.04 5.57 -19.74
C ARG A 328 -31.84 4.59 -18.86
N ASP A 329 -32.34 3.51 -19.45
CA ASP A 329 -33.18 2.51 -18.77
C ASP A 329 -32.35 1.39 -18.11
N SER A 330 -31.02 1.40 -18.29
CA SER A 330 -30.09 0.40 -17.76
C SER A 330 -28.80 1.05 -17.20
N LYS A 331 -28.90 2.22 -16.57
CA LYS A 331 -27.75 2.97 -16.03
C LYS A 331 -26.79 2.14 -15.16
N PRO A 332 -27.25 1.24 -14.28
CA PRO A 332 -26.34 0.41 -13.48
C PRO A 332 -25.42 -0.48 -14.34
N LEU A 333 -25.94 -1.05 -15.44
CA LEU A 333 -25.17 -1.83 -16.41
C LEU A 333 -24.05 -0.98 -17.02
N PHE A 334 -24.39 0.24 -17.46
CA PHE A 334 -23.45 1.19 -18.03
C PHE A 334 -22.32 1.53 -17.05
N PHE A 335 -22.66 1.92 -15.82
CA PHE A 335 -21.65 2.29 -14.82
C PHE A 335 -20.75 1.11 -14.45
N LYS A 336 -21.30 -0.11 -14.35
CA LYS A 336 -20.53 -1.33 -14.08
C LYS A 336 -19.50 -1.58 -15.18
N ASN A 337 -19.93 -1.54 -16.43
CA ASN A 337 -19.05 -1.78 -17.58
C ASN A 337 -18.01 -0.65 -17.76
N LEU A 338 -18.40 0.60 -17.51
CA LEU A 338 -17.47 1.74 -17.54
C LEU A 338 -16.41 1.64 -16.43
N ASN A 339 -16.80 1.23 -15.22
CA ASN A 339 -15.87 1.02 -14.11
C ASN A 339 -14.86 -0.08 -14.44
N TYR A 340 -15.31 -1.21 -15.00
CA TYR A 340 -14.41 -2.25 -15.52
C TYR A 340 -13.42 -1.70 -16.55
N ALA A 341 -13.90 -0.91 -17.52
CA ALA A 341 -13.05 -0.36 -18.57
C ALA A 341 -12.01 0.63 -18.00
N LEU A 342 -12.42 1.54 -17.12
CA LEU A 342 -11.52 2.49 -16.45
C LEU A 342 -10.49 1.78 -15.54
N ASN A 343 -10.88 0.70 -14.86
CA ASN A 343 -9.95 -0.13 -14.09
C ASN A 343 -8.85 -0.74 -14.99
N ASN A 344 -9.21 -1.17 -16.20
CA ASN A 344 -8.25 -1.67 -17.18
C ASN A 344 -7.36 -0.54 -17.75
N GLN A 345 -7.93 0.64 -18.03
CA GLN A 345 -7.16 1.83 -18.39
C GLN A 345 -6.15 2.22 -17.31
N PHE A 346 -6.58 2.17 -16.04
CA PHE A 346 -5.73 2.48 -14.89
C PHE A 346 -4.56 1.50 -14.78
N SER A 347 -4.82 0.19 -14.97
CA SER A 347 -3.78 -0.84 -15.02
C SER A 347 -2.67 -0.48 -16.02
N LEU A 348 -3.07 -0.18 -17.26
CA LEU A 348 -2.12 0.10 -18.32
C LEU A 348 -1.37 1.41 -18.09
N LEU A 349 -2.01 2.41 -17.47
CA LEU A 349 -1.36 3.66 -17.10
C LEU A 349 -0.20 3.42 -16.13
N ILE A 350 -0.44 2.68 -15.05
CA ILE A 350 0.57 2.49 -13.99
C ILE A 350 1.70 1.53 -14.39
N GLU A 351 1.48 0.70 -15.41
CA GLU A 351 2.49 -0.18 -16.01
C GLU A 351 3.43 0.59 -16.97
N THR A 352 3.05 1.80 -17.39
CA THR A 352 3.89 2.65 -18.24
C THR A 352 5.06 3.23 -17.44
N GLN A 353 6.30 3.04 -17.91
CA GLN A 353 7.52 3.45 -17.18
C GLN A 353 7.55 4.95 -16.82
N ASP A 354 6.99 5.81 -17.67
CA ASP A 354 6.97 7.27 -17.49
C ASP A 354 5.62 7.81 -16.96
N ALA A 355 4.84 6.98 -16.26
CA ALA A 355 3.55 7.39 -15.72
C ALA A 355 3.70 8.56 -14.73
N LYS A 356 3.08 9.70 -15.05
CA LYS A 356 3.06 10.90 -14.20
C LYS A 356 2.07 10.73 -13.06
N ASP A 357 2.48 11.08 -11.84
CA ASP A 357 1.63 11.00 -10.64
C ASP A 357 0.33 11.80 -10.77
N GLU A 358 0.40 12.94 -11.46
CA GLU A 358 -0.79 13.75 -11.74
C GLU A 358 -1.82 13.01 -12.61
N ASP A 359 -1.38 12.24 -13.60
CA ASP A 359 -2.28 11.51 -14.50
C ASP A 359 -2.88 10.30 -13.79
N VAL A 360 -2.08 9.61 -12.98
CA VAL A 360 -2.54 8.52 -12.10
C VAL A 360 -3.61 9.04 -11.14
N LYS A 361 -3.35 10.17 -10.47
CA LYS A 361 -4.29 10.80 -9.53
C LYS A 361 -5.57 11.25 -10.23
N LYS A 362 -5.47 11.94 -11.37
CA LYS A 362 -6.66 12.37 -12.14
C LYS A 362 -7.55 11.20 -12.56
N LEU A 363 -6.94 10.11 -13.03
CA LEU A 363 -7.70 8.92 -13.41
C LEU A 363 -8.32 8.23 -12.19
N LYS A 364 -7.61 8.18 -11.07
CA LYS A 364 -8.15 7.67 -9.80
C LYS A 364 -9.35 8.48 -9.32
N ASP A 365 -9.23 9.81 -9.29
CA ASP A 365 -10.30 10.72 -8.86
C ASP A 365 -11.54 10.56 -9.77
N LYS A 366 -11.34 10.40 -11.09
CA LYS A 366 -12.41 10.10 -12.04
C LYS A 366 -13.13 8.77 -11.72
N ILE A 367 -12.37 7.73 -11.37
CA ILE A 367 -12.92 6.43 -11.00
C ILE A 367 -13.68 6.52 -9.68
N ASP A 368 -13.14 7.20 -8.68
CA ASP A 368 -13.79 7.37 -7.37
C ASP A 368 -15.10 8.16 -7.47
N ALA A 369 -15.13 9.18 -8.32
CA ALA A 369 -16.36 9.92 -8.63
C ALA A 369 -17.42 9.03 -9.28
N LEU A 370 -17.02 8.17 -10.23
CA LEU A 370 -17.92 7.20 -10.87
C LEU A 370 -18.44 6.17 -9.85
N GLN A 371 -17.55 5.61 -9.03
CA GLN A 371 -17.88 4.65 -7.98
C GLN A 371 -18.86 5.24 -6.96
N THR A 372 -18.64 6.49 -6.55
CA THR A 372 -19.54 7.22 -5.65
C THR A 372 -20.91 7.46 -6.31
N LYS A 373 -20.94 7.89 -7.58
CA LYS A 373 -22.19 8.11 -8.35
C LYS A 373 -22.99 6.82 -8.51
N ALA A 374 -22.31 5.70 -8.76
CA ALA A 374 -22.94 4.42 -9.07
C ALA A 374 -23.23 3.56 -7.82
N GLY A 375 -22.64 3.91 -6.67
CA GLY A 375 -22.74 3.11 -5.46
C GLY A 375 -21.97 1.79 -5.55
N PHE A 376 -20.75 1.82 -6.08
CA PHE A 376 -19.85 0.66 -6.11
C PHE A 376 -18.63 0.91 -5.24
N ASP A 377 -18.21 -0.06 -4.43
CA ASP A 377 -16.96 -0.01 -3.66
C ASP A 377 -15.90 -0.97 -4.24
N ASN A 378 -15.59 -0.79 -5.53
CA ASN A 378 -14.69 -1.68 -6.26
C ASN A 378 -13.22 -1.46 -5.84
N PHE A 379 -12.58 -2.52 -5.34
CA PHE A 379 -11.25 -2.47 -4.74
C PHE A 379 -10.08 -2.53 -5.74
N PHE A 380 -10.28 -2.96 -6.99
CA PHE A 380 -9.17 -3.29 -7.91
C PHE A 380 -8.24 -2.11 -8.16
N VAL A 381 -8.80 -0.93 -8.30
CA VAL A 381 -8.04 0.28 -8.59
C VAL A 381 -7.23 0.70 -7.36
N ASP A 382 -7.80 0.61 -6.16
CA ASP A 382 -7.08 0.85 -4.91
C ASP A 382 -5.95 -0.18 -4.74
N PHE A 383 -6.20 -1.45 -5.04
CA PHE A 383 -5.20 -2.51 -4.94
C PHE A 383 -4.05 -2.34 -5.94
N LYS A 384 -4.36 -1.91 -7.17
CA LYS A 384 -3.35 -1.56 -8.18
C LYS A 384 -2.55 -0.33 -7.78
N LEU A 385 -3.21 0.71 -7.26
CA LEU A 385 -2.56 1.91 -6.74
C LEU A 385 -1.64 1.57 -5.56
N LEU A 386 -2.04 0.60 -4.71
CA LEU A 386 -1.23 0.10 -3.62
C LEU A 386 0.07 -0.54 -4.14
N LYS A 387 -0.02 -1.47 -5.09
CA LYS A 387 1.16 -2.07 -5.74
C LYS A 387 2.06 -1.00 -6.37
N TYR A 388 1.47 -0.02 -7.08
CA TYR A 388 2.20 1.10 -7.69
C TYR A 388 2.95 1.95 -6.66
N ASN A 389 2.30 2.35 -5.57
CA ASN A 389 2.90 3.18 -4.53
C ASN A 389 4.02 2.45 -3.78
N ILE A 390 3.87 1.14 -3.54
CA ILE A 390 4.92 0.31 -2.94
C ILE A 390 6.15 0.26 -3.86
N ASN A 391 5.97 0.03 -5.16
CA ASN A 391 7.06 0.02 -6.13
C ASN A 391 7.76 1.39 -6.22
N LYS A 392 6.99 2.48 -6.18
CA LYS A 392 7.57 3.84 -6.14
C LYS A 392 8.37 4.10 -4.86
N LEU A 393 7.86 3.68 -3.71
CA LEU A 393 8.57 3.77 -2.45
C LEU A 393 9.89 2.99 -2.50
N GLU A 394 9.87 1.78 -3.07
CA GLU A 394 11.06 0.96 -3.25
C GLU A 394 12.11 1.65 -4.14
N ASN A 395 11.71 2.18 -5.30
CA ASN A 395 12.61 2.92 -6.18
C ASN A 395 13.15 4.20 -5.51
N PHE A 396 12.32 4.90 -4.74
CA PHE A 396 12.73 6.08 -3.98
C PHE A 396 13.77 5.73 -2.91
N ILE A 397 13.62 4.58 -2.25
CA ILE A 397 14.55 4.09 -1.24
C ILE A 397 15.87 3.59 -1.85
N ASN A 398 15.80 2.87 -2.98
CA ASN A 398 16.99 2.30 -3.63
C ASN A 398 17.94 3.37 -4.20
N ASN A 399 17.42 4.56 -4.49
CA ASN A 399 18.17 5.68 -5.06
C ASN A 399 18.74 6.67 -4.02
N ARG A 400 18.84 6.27 -2.74
CA ARG A 400 19.29 7.14 -1.64
C ARG A 400 20.63 6.73 -1.04
N GLU A 401 21.33 7.68 -0.42
CA GLU A 401 22.52 7.37 0.40
C GLU A 401 22.11 6.60 1.68
N ALA A 402 22.91 5.61 2.06
CA ALA A 402 22.62 4.76 3.22
C ALA A 402 22.46 5.60 4.51
N LEU A 403 21.46 5.24 5.34
CA LEU A 403 21.13 5.82 6.66
C LEU A 403 20.37 7.15 6.70
N GLU A 404 20.04 7.79 5.57
CA GLU A 404 19.21 9.01 5.59
C GLU A 404 17.72 8.63 5.69
N VAL A 405 17.03 8.89 6.82
CA VAL A 405 15.56 8.72 6.92
C VAL A 405 14.89 10.06 6.65
N LYS A 406 14.49 10.29 5.40
CA LYS A 406 13.70 11.48 5.05
C LYS A 406 12.28 11.36 5.60
N SER A 407 11.74 12.44 6.17
CA SER A 407 10.35 12.52 6.62
C SER A 407 9.35 12.14 5.52
N GLU A 408 9.72 12.38 4.26
CA GLU A 408 8.96 11.97 3.07
C GLU A 408 8.77 10.45 2.96
N ILE A 409 9.74 9.63 3.37
CA ILE A 409 9.64 8.16 3.36
C ILE A 409 8.54 7.72 4.34
N ILE A 410 8.54 8.27 5.55
CA ILE A 410 7.53 7.98 6.57
C ILE A 410 6.14 8.44 6.11
N GLY A 411 6.06 9.62 5.46
CA GLY A 411 4.83 10.10 4.84
C GLY A 411 4.25 9.08 3.84
N LYS A 412 5.06 8.62 2.88
CA LYS A 412 4.66 7.62 1.88
C LYS A 412 4.28 6.27 2.50
N ILE A 413 5.01 5.82 3.52
CA ILE A 413 4.66 4.59 4.27
C ILE A 413 3.27 4.72 4.90
N ASN A 414 2.96 5.85 5.52
CA ASN A 414 1.66 6.08 6.16
C ASN A 414 0.52 6.20 5.14
N GLU A 415 0.76 6.85 3.99
CA GLU A 415 -0.20 6.85 2.87
C GLU A 415 -0.51 5.42 2.40
N ILE A 416 0.52 4.59 2.23
CA ILE A 416 0.36 3.18 1.84
C ILE A 416 -0.43 2.40 2.90
N ARG A 417 -0.17 2.61 4.20
CA ARG A 417 -0.94 1.95 5.28
C ARG A 417 -2.41 2.32 5.27
N ASN A 418 -2.73 3.60 5.06
CA ASN A 418 -4.11 4.05 4.91
C ASN A 418 -4.79 3.40 3.70
N LEU A 419 -4.05 3.27 2.59
CA LEU A 419 -4.54 2.60 1.38
C LEU A 419 -4.76 1.10 1.60
N ILE A 420 -3.92 0.42 2.38
CA ILE A 420 -4.13 -0.99 2.80
C ILE A 420 -5.45 -1.13 3.55
N ILE A 421 -5.73 -0.25 4.52
CA ILE A 421 -6.99 -0.28 5.30
C ILE A 421 -8.20 -0.07 4.37
N SER A 422 -8.10 0.88 3.43
CA SER A 422 -9.14 1.12 2.43
C SER A 422 -9.37 -0.13 1.57
N CYS A 423 -8.30 -0.70 1.00
CA CYS A 423 -8.38 -1.92 0.17
C CYS A 423 -9.06 -3.07 0.92
N GLU A 424 -8.69 -3.33 2.17
CA GLU A 424 -9.25 -4.42 2.97
C GLU A 424 -10.77 -4.27 3.18
N LYS A 425 -11.24 -3.04 3.43
CA LYS A 425 -12.68 -2.75 3.53
C LYS A 425 -13.39 -3.02 2.21
N LYS A 426 -12.83 -2.55 1.09
CA LYS A 426 -13.43 -2.69 -0.25
C LYS A 426 -13.43 -4.14 -0.75
N ILE A 427 -12.41 -4.93 -0.40
CA ILE A 427 -12.36 -6.37 -0.72
C ILE A 427 -13.52 -7.09 -0.05
N LYS A 428 -13.72 -6.92 1.26
CA LYS A 428 -14.85 -7.52 2.01
C LYS A 428 -16.20 -7.10 1.43
N TRP A 429 -16.33 -5.83 1.05
CA TRP A 429 -17.56 -5.37 0.40
C TRP A 429 -17.77 -6.07 -0.95
N SER A 430 -16.73 -6.19 -1.78
CA SER A 430 -16.81 -6.85 -3.09
C SER A 430 -17.15 -8.34 -2.98
N GLU A 431 -16.67 -9.05 -1.96
CA GLU A 431 -17.01 -10.45 -1.69
C GLU A 431 -18.52 -10.66 -1.50
N ASN A 432 -19.21 -9.69 -0.88
CA ASN A 432 -20.64 -9.81 -0.55
C ASN A 432 -21.58 -9.20 -1.61
N HIS A 433 -21.06 -8.43 -2.58
CA HIS A 433 -21.90 -7.62 -3.49
C HIS A 433 -21.60 -7.85 -4.98
N HIS A 434 -20.46 -8.44 -5.35
CA HIS A 434 -19.99 -8.41 -6.72
C HIS A 434 -19.32 -9.71 -7.16
N ASN A 435 -20.12 -10.62 -7.73
CA ASN A 435 -19.56 -11.80 -8.37
C ASN A 435 -19.07 -11.50 -9.80
N LEU A 436 -19.73 -10.61 -10.55
CA LEU A 436 -19.39 -10.30 -11.95
C LEU A 436 -18.94 -8.84 -12.11
N LEU A 437 -17.75 -8.60 -12.66
CA LEU A 437 -17.17 -7.25 -12.82
C LEU A 437 -17.64 -6.50 -14.08
N TYR A 438 -18.18 -7.24 -15.04
CA TYR A 438 -18.72 -6.76 -16.30
C TYR A 438 -20.07 -7.44 -16.52
N GLN A 439 -20.88 -6.97 -17.45
CA GLN A 439 -22.15 -7.62 -17.80
C GLN A 439 -22.57 -7.28 -19.23
N LEU A 440 -23.13 -8.25 -19.94
CA LEU A 440 -23.74 -8.01 -21.25
C LEU A 440 -25.17 -7.46 -21.09
N PRO A 441 -25.65 -6.65 -22.05
CA PRO A 441 -27.04 -6.26 -22.11
C PRO A 441 -27.91 -7.49 -22.40
N TYR A 442 -29.21 -7.37 -22.14
CA TYR A 442 -30.17 -8.45 -22.30
C TYR A 442 -30.08 -9.11 -23.68
N ASP A 443 -30.10 -8.30 -24.75
CA ASP A 443 -30.10 -8.80 -26.13
C ASP A 443 -28.84 -9.57 -26.51
N GLU A 444 -27.67 -9.17 -25.99
CA GLU A 444 -26.41 -9.87 -26.25
C GLU A 444 -26.24 -11.13 -25.37
N SER A 445 -27.09 -11.29 -24.35
CA SER A 445 -27.11 -12.42 -23.43
C SER A 445 -28.11 -13.52 -23.83
N LEU A 446 -28.77 -13.36 -24.98
CA LEU A 446 -29.69 -14.35 -25.52
C LEU A 446 -28.97 -15.40 -26.37
N VAL A 447 -29.44 -16.64 -26.26
CA VAL A 447 -28.96 -17.79 -27.01
C VAL A 447 -30.12 -18.32 -27.84
N ASP A 448 -29.94 -18.38 -29.17
CA ASP A 448 -30.97 -18.85 -30.10
C ASP A 448 -31.06 -20.38 -30.08
N TYR A 449 -32.18 -20.94 -29.61
CA TYR A 449 -32.46 -22.37 -29.60
C TYR A 449 -33.26 -22.83 -30.81
N ASN A 450 -33.91 -21.90 -31.53
CA ASN A 450 -34.65 -22.15 -32.78
C ASN A 450 -35.60 -23.38 -32.69
N SER A 451 -36.22 -23.58 -31.52
CA SER A 451 -37.21 -24.63 -31.33
C SER A 451 -38.63 -24.07 -31.45
N GLU A 452 -39.60 -24.91 -31.79
CA GLU A 452 -41.01 -24.52 -31.84
C GLU A 452 -41.56 -24.09 -30.47
N VAL A 453 -40.91 -24.52 -29.38
CA VAL A 453 -41.34 -24.28 -28.00
C VAL A 453 -40.73 -22.98 -27.44
N ILE A 454 -39.43 -22.79 -27.66
CA ILE A 454 -38.62 -21.63 -27.24
C ILE A 454 -37.62 -21.28 -28.35
N ASP A 455 -37.68 -20.05 -28.82
CA ASP A 455 -36.74 -19.47 -29.78
C ASP A 455 -35.45 -19.00 -29.12
N LYS A 456 -35.54 -18.36 -27.95
CA LYS A 456 -34.40 -17.74 -27.26
C LYS A 456 -34.37 -18.05 -25.76
N VAL A 457 -33.17 -18.27 -25.25
CA VAL A 457 -32.91 -18.54 -23.83
C VAL A 457 -31.97 -17.49 -23.29
N TYR A 458 -32.29 -16.92 -22.13
CA TYR A 458 -31.48 -15.90 -21.48
C TYR A 458 -30.40 -16.50 -20.57
N TYR A 459 -29.15 -16.03 -20.73
CA TYR A 459 -27.98 -16.41 -19.95
C TYR A 459 -27.38 -15.17 -19.27
N ALA A 460 -27.77 -14.91 -18.03
CA ALA A 460 -27.41 -13.72 -17.26
C ALA A 460 -25.89 -13.56 -17.08
N SER A 461 -25.18 -14.64 -16.77
CA SER A 461 -23.72 -14.59 -16.62
C SER A 461 -22.96 -14.69 -17.94
N SER A 462 -23.63 -14.96 -19.06
CA SER A 462 -23.04 -15.10 -20.41
C SER A 462 -21.67 -15.83 -20.39
N PHE A 463 -20.61 -15.23 -20.92
CA PHE A 463 -19.25 -15.77 -20.90
C PHE A 463 -18.43 -15.35 -19.68
N LEU A 464 -18.99 -14.59 -18.74
CA LEU A 464 -18.23 -13.96 -17.67
C LEU A 464 -17.98 -14.93 -16.52
N LEU A 465 -16.73 -14.96 -16.04
CA LEU A 465 -16.34 -15.72 -14.86
C LEU A 465 -16.46 -14.87 -13.60
N PRO A 466 -16.81 -15.47 -12.45
CA PRO A 466 -16.93 -14.75 -11.20
C PRO A 466 -15.56 -14.29 -10.75
N LEU A 467 -15.50 -13.39 -9.79
CA LEU A 467 -14.23 -12.98 -9.25
C LEU A 467 -13.50 -14.13 -8.53
N SER A 468 -12.16 -14.18 -8.61
CA SER A 468 -11.39 -15.07 -7.76
C SER A 468 -11.01 -14.46 -6.42
N VAL A 469 -11.91 -14.62 -5.46
CA VAL A 469 -11.77 -14.25 -4.05
C VAL A 469 -10.54 -14.93 -3.45
N GLU A 470 -10.31 -16.21 -3.75
CA GLU A 470 -9.12 -16.94 -3.27
C GLU A 470 -7.83 -16.27 -3.76
N GLN A 471 -7.72 -15.97 -5.06
CA GLN A 471 -6.57 -15.30 -5.64
C GLN A 471 -6.32 -13.95 -4.98
N ILE A 472 -7.37 -13.13 -4.85
CA ILE A 472 -7.26 -11.76 -4.34
C ILE A 472 -6.84 -11.73 -2.90
N ASN A 473 -7.43 -12.58 -2.06
CA ASN A 473 -7.12 -12.63 -0.64
C ASN A 473 -5.66 -13.04 -0.42
N ASN A 474 -5.17 -14.04 -1.16
CA ASN A 474 -3.77 -14.44 -1.11
C ASN A 474 -2.83 -13.32 -1.57
N GLU A 475 -3.06 -12.75 -2.76
CA GLU A 475 -2.22 -11.68 -3.29
C GLU A 475 -2.19 -10.44 -2.37
N PHE A 476 -3.34 -10.04 -1.83
CA PHE A 476 -3.45 -8.89 -0.94
C PHE A 476 -2.76 -9.15 0.40
N PHE A 477 -2.97 -10.35 0.98
CA PHE A 477 -2.34 -10.75 2.24
C PHE A 477 -0.81 -10.79 2.12
N ASP A 478 -0.29 -11.40 1.05
CA ASP A 478 1.15 -11.46 0.78
C ASP A 478 1.74 -10.06 0.61
N LEU A 479 1.08 -9.19 -0.16
CA LEU A 479 1.52 -7.81 -0.35
C LEU A 479 1.55 -7.03 0.98
N LYS A 480 0.50 -7.18 1.81
CA LYS A 480 0.39 -6.54 3.12
C LYS A 480 1.50 -6.98 4.07
N ILE A 481 1.76 -8.29 4.17
CA ILE A 481 2.83 -8.84 5.01
C ILE A 481 4.19 -8.39 4.51
N ASN A 482 4.46 -8.51 3.21
CA ASN A 482 5.73 -8.11 2.62
C ASN A 482 6.02 -6.63 2.86
N PHE A 483 5.01 -5.76 2.70
CA PHE A 483 5.12 -4.35 3.02
C PHE A 483 5.46 -4.12 4.50
N GLN A 484 4.74 -4.75 5.43
CA GLN A 484 4.99 -4.62 6.86
C GLN A 484 6.41 -5.07 7.23
N ASN A 485 6.81 -6.26 6.80
CA ASN A 485 8.14 -6.81 7.08
C ASN A 485 9.25 -5.91 6.52
N LYS A 486 9.06 -5.40 5.30
CA LYS A 486 10.07 -4.59 4.60
C LYS A 486 10.17 -3.17 5.15
N TYR A 487 9.10 -2.55 5.63
CA TYR A 487 9.12 -1.11 5.93
C TYR A 487 8.91 -0.74 7.40
N ASN A 488 8.52 -1.66 8.29
CA ASN A 488 8.35 -1.35 9.72
C ASN A 488 9.64 -0.87 10.40
N HIS A 489 10.82 -1.30 9.93
CA HIS A 489 12.09 -0.85 10.49
C HIS A 489 12.37 0.64 10.26
N PHE A 490 11.73 1.29 9.27
CA PHE A 490 11.88 2.74 9.05
C PHE A 490 11.30 3.57 10.18
N GLU A 491 10.27 3.09 10.90
CA GLU A 491 9.77 3.77 12.11
C GLU A 491 10.77 3.67 13.26
N ILE A 492 11.42 2.51 13.38
CA ILE A 492 12.49 2.29 14.36
C ILE A 492 13.64 3.23 14.03
N LEU A 493 14.12 3.26 12.78
CA LEU A 493 15.18 4.17 12.35
C LEU A 493 14.79 5.65 12.55
N SER A 494 13.57 6.04 12.21
CA SER A 494 13.08 7.41 12.43
C SER A 494 13.05 7.81 13.91
N SER A 495 12.78 6.87 14.82
CA SER A 495 12.84 7.14 16.26
C SER A 495 14.29 7.20 16.77
N LEU A 496 15.20 6.42 16.18
CA LEU A 496 16.64 6.44 16.48
C LEU A 496 17.38 7.65 15.91
N ASP A 497 16.91 8.28 14.82
CA ASP A 497 17.52 9.48 14.25
C ASP A 497 17.62 10.63 15.25
N LYS A 498 16.64 10.75 16.16
CA LYS A 498 16.70 11.70 17.28
C LYS A 498 17.88 11.38 18.19
N GLU A 499 18.06 10.12 18.56
CA GLU A 499 19.19 9.67 19.39
C GLU A 499 20.53 9.89 18.69
N PHE A 500 20.63 9.58 17.40
CA PHE A 500 21.85 9.84 16.62
C PHE A 500 22.19 11.32 16.50
N SER A 501 21.18 12.19 16.37
CA SER A 501 21.40 13.65 16.37
C SER A 501 21.97 14.14 17.71
N VAL A 502 21.47 13.60 18.82
CA VAL A 502 21.99 13.90 20.17
C VAL A 502 23.42 13.39 20.34
N ILE A 503 23.71 12.17 19.88
CA ILE A 503 25.06 11.60 19.92
C ILE A 503 26.05 12.43 19.08
N LYS A 504 25.63 12.87 17.89
CA LYS A 504 26.44 13.74 17.03
C LYS A 504 26.73 15.08 17.70
N ASP A 505 25.71 15.71 18.27
CA ASP A 505 25.87 16.96 19.04
C ASP A 505 26.79 16.79 20.25
N LEU A 506 26.72 15.65 20.95
CA LEU A 506 27.60 15.33 22.07
C LEU A 506 29.04 15.12 21.62
N ARG A 507 29.26 14.39 20.52
CA ARG A 507 30.58 14.20 19.92
C ARG A 507 31.19 15.53 19.49
N ASP A 508 30.45 16.37 18.78
CA ASP A 508 30.93 17.66 18.30
C ASP A 508 31.30 18.58 19.48
N LYS A 509 30.51 18.54 20.58
CA LYS A 509 30.85 19.22 21.83
C LYS A 509 32.12 18.65 22.48
N ALA A 510 32.31 17.33 22.50
CA ALA A 510 33.48 16.68 23.06
C ALA A 510 34.76 17.02 22.28
N GLU A 511 34.75 16.90 20.94
CA GLU A 511 35.87 17.28 20.07
C GLU A 511 36.26 18.75 20.28
N SER A 512 35.27 19.64 20.46
CA SER A 512 35.53 21.06 20.73
C SER A 512 36.20 21.31 22.10
N SER A 513 35.93 20.46 23.09
CA SER A 513 36.51 20.53 24.44
C SER A 513 37.95 20.00 24.46
N ASP A 514 38.21 18.89 23.77
CA ASP A 514 39.54 18.30 23.68
C ASP A 514 40.52 19.23 22.95
N LYS A 515 40.06 19.91 21.89
CA LYS A 515 40.85 20.94 21.21
C LYS A 515 41.30 22.06 22.15
N LYS A 516 40.40 22.56 23.01
CA LYS A 516 40.72 23.60 24.01
C LYS A 516 41.70 23.12 25.07
N SER A 517 41.59 21.85 25.47
CA SER A 517 42.50 21.24 26.44
C SER A 517 43.92 21.06 25.87
N ILE A 518 44.03 20.60 24.62
CA ILE A 518 45.31 20.48 23.89
C ILE A 518 45.97 21.86 23.72
N GLU A 519 45.21 22.87 23.27
CA GLU A 519 45.69 24.26 23.16
C GLU A 519 46.25 24.76 24.51
N THR A 520 45.54 24.53 25.61
CA THR A 520 45.98 24.94 26.95
C THR A 520 47.25 24.20 27.39
N LEU A 521 47.33 22.89 27.16
CA LEU A 521 48.52 22.10 27.51
C LEU A 521 49.74 22.54 26.72
N THR A 522 49.62 22.77 25.42
CA THR A 522 50.71 23.26 24.57
C THR A 522 51.23 24.62 25.05
N ILE A 523 50.35 25.52 25.50
CA ILE A 523 50.75 26.81 26.09
C ILE A 523 51.56 26.61 27.38
N PHE A 524 51.09 25.75 28.29
CA PHE A 524 51.81 25.47 29.54
C PHE A 524 53.17 24.81 29.29
N THR A 525 53.25 23.83 28.40
CA THR A 525 54.52 23.19 28.03
C THR A 525 55.50 24.20 27.45
N ALA A 526 55.05 25.09 26.57
CA ALA A 526 55.90 26.12 25.98
C ALA A 526 56.47 27.09 27.03
N ILE A 527 55.65 27.50 28.01
CA ILE A 527 56.10 28.33 29.14
C ILE A 527 57.15 27.59 29.99
N ILE A 528 56.90 26.31 30.34
CA ILE A 528 57.82 25.50 31.15
C ILE A 528 59.15 25.30 30.41
N SER A 529 59.13 24.93 29.13
CA SER A 529 60.33 24.75 28.31
C SER A 529 61.13 26.05 28.20
N PHE A 530 60.46 27.20 28.09
CA PHE A 530 61.10 28.50 28.07
C PHE A 530 61.81 28.81 29.41
N ILE A 531 61.14 28.57 30.54
CA ILE A 531 61.72 28.77 31.88
C ILE A 531 62.94 27.86 32.09
N VAL A 532 62.81 26.56 31.81
CA VAL A 532 63.90 25.57 32.00
C VAL A 532 65.12 25.92 31.14
N GLY A 533 64.91 26.35 29.89
CA GLY A 533 66.01 26.78 29.01
C GLY A 533 66.81 27.96 29.57
N THR A 534 66.17 28.86 30.30
CA THR A 534 66.81 30.06 30.85
C THR A 534 67.56 29.88 32.17
N VAL A 535 67.33 28.78 32.90
CA VAL A 535 68.10 28.47 34.12
C VAL A 535 69.60 28.35 33.82
N SER A 536 69.96 27.89 32.62
CA SER A 536 71.36 27.81 32.16
C SER A 536 72.07 29.17 32.01
N GLY A 537 71.33 30.27 31.86
CA GLY A 537 71.88 31.62 31.69
C GLY A 537 72.30 32.31 33.00
N PHE A 538 71.80 31.84 34.14
CA PHE A 538 72.11 32.41 35.46
C PHE A 538 73.52 32.07 35.96
N SER A 539 74.16 31.03 35.40
CA SER A 539 75.50 30.59 35.82
C SER A 539 76.63 31.58 35.46
N PHE A 540 76.36 32.58 34.62
CA PHE A 540 77.34 33.54 34.10
C PHE A 540 77.25 34.94 34.75
N ILE A 541 76.56 35.07 35.89
CA ILE A 541 76.24 36.36 36.49
C ILE A 541 76.98 36.56 37.81
N ASP A 542 78.01 37.41 37.78
CA ASP A 542 78.91 37.62 38.93
C ASP A 542 78.53 38.79 39.86
N SER A 543 77.40 39.46 39.63
CA SER A 543 76.98 40.64 40.41
C SER A 543 75.46 40.70 40.59
N PHE A 544 75.04 41.11 41.79
CA PHE A 544 73.63 41.28 42.14
C PHE A 544 72.88 42.22 41.19
N VAL A 545 73.49 43.34 40.79
CA VAL A 545 72.87 44.29 39.84
C VAL A 545 72.73 43.67 38.45
N LYS A 546 73.74 42.89 38.00
CA LYS A 546 73.66 42.15 36.73
C LYS A 546 72.59 41.06 36.77
N ALA A 547 72.41 40.40 37.92
CA ALA A 547 71.35 39.41 38.13
C ALA A 547 69.97 40.05 38.07
N LEU A 548 69.80 41.23 38.67
CA LEU A 548 68.55 41.97 38.66
C LEU A 548 68.20 42.44 37.24
N ILE A 549 69.17 42.98 36.48
CA ILE A 549 68.99 43.35 35.07
C ILE A 549 68.63 42.11 34.23
N PHE A 550 69.31 40.98 34.45
CA PHE A 550 69.03 39.73 33.73
C PHE A 550 67.64 39.18 34.03
N ILE A 551 67.23 39.11 35.31
CA ILE A 551 65.87 38.71 35.71
C ILE A 551 64.82 39.60 35.06
N LEU A 552 65.09 40.91 34.95
CA LEU A 552 64.12 41.86 34.44
C LEU A 552 64.01 41.79 32.90
N ILE A 553 65.12 41.64 32.18
CA ILE A 553 65.14 41.32 30.74
C ILE A 553 64.43 39.99 30.47
N PHE A 554 64.72 38.96 31.28
CA PHE A 554 64.08 37.66 31.19
C PHE A 554 62.57 37.77 31.41
N SER A 555 62.14 38.52 32.42
CA SER A 555 60.73 38.76 32.72
C SER A 555 60.00 39.46 31.57
N ILE A 556 60.66 40.43 30.92
CA ILE A 556 60.12 41.09 29.71
C ILE A 556 60.01 40.10 28.54
N SER A 557 61.02 39.26 28.33
CA SER A 557 61.00 38.25 27.26
C SER A 557 59.87 37.24 27.48
N LEU A 558 59.67 36.77 28.72
CA LEU A 558 58.58 35.86 29.08
C LEU A 558 57.22 36.54 28.90
N LEU A 559 57.08 37.80 29.34
CA LEU A 559 55.84 38.57 29.16
C LEU A 559 55.50 38.73 27.66
N THR A 560 56.52 38.95 26.82
CA THR A 560 56.36 39.06 25.36
C THR A 560 55.96 37.74 24.74
N PHE A 561 56.56 36.64 25.19
CA PHE A 561 56.20 35.30 24.74
C PHE A 561 54.75 34.92 25.08
N VAL A 562 54.33 35.19 26.31
CA VAL A 562 52.93 34.97 26.74
C VAL A 562 51.96 35.85 25.95
N LEU A 563 52.33 37.10 25.66
CA LEU A 563 51.52 38.00 24.84
C LEU A 563 51.36 37.47 23.40
N LEU A 564 52.43 36.95 22.79
CA LEU A 564 52.40 36.35 21.45
C LEU A 564 51.50 35.11 21.40
N ILE A 565 51.55 34.26 22.42
CA ILE A 565 50.63 33.12 22.56
C ILE A 565 49.18 33.61 22.69
N PHE A 566 48.94 34.64 23.49
CA PHE A 566 47.61 35.21 23.67
C PHE A 566 47.06 35.84 22.38
N ILE A 567 47.91 36.50 21.59
CA ILE A 567 47.60 37.00 20.24
C ILE A 567 47.18 35.84 19.32
N SER A 568 47.99 34.77 19.30
CA SER A 568 47.77 33.61 18.44
C SER A 568 46.46 32.88 18.78
N THR A 569 46.09 32.81 20.06
CA THR A 569 44.95 32.00 20.53
C THR A 569 43.62 32.76 20.61
N LYS A 570 43.62 34.08 20.86
CA LYS A 570 42.39 34.85 21.07
C LYS A 570 42.13 35.95 20.04
N GLY A 571 43.01 36.11 19.05
CA GLY A 571 42.88 37.09 17.98
C GLY A 571 43.22 38.52 18.42
N ILE A 572 43.62 39.34 17.44
CA ILE A 572 44.16 40.70 17.65
C ILE A 572 43.11 41.66 18.24
N GLU A 573 41.83 41.45 17.94
CA GLU A 573 40.72 42.33 18.35
C GLU A 573 40.57 42.44 19.87
N LYS A 574 40.78 41.32 20.58
CA LYS A 574 40.62 41.26 22.05
C LYS A 574 41.79 41.88 22.80
N ILE A 575 42.90 42.17 22.13
CA ILE A 575 44.08 42.83 22.72
C ILE A 575 44.02 44.34 22.57
N LEU A 576 43.36 44.82 21.52
CA LEU A 576 43.11 46.24 21.34
C LEU A 576 42.29 46.83 22.50
N SER A 577 41.41 46.04 23.13
CA SER A 577 40.65 46.46 24.32
C SER A 577 41.52 46.62 25.58
N TYR A 578 42.66 45.93 25.68
CA TYR A 578 43.59 46.00 26.82
C TYR A 578 44.85 46.84 26.53
N LYS A 579 44.92 47.51 25.37
CA LYS A 579 46.09 48.26 24.88
C LYS A 579 46.66 49.24 25.92
N GLY A 580 45.78 49.92 26.66
CA GLY A 580 46.18 50.90 27.68
C GLY A 580 46.89 50.26 28.89
N ILE A 581 46.47 49.07 29.32
CA ILE A 581 47.08 48.36 30.46
C ILE A 581 48.40 47.73 30.03
N ILE A 582 48.41 47.05 28.88
CA ILE A 582 49.60 46.39 28.33
C ILE A 582 50.72 47.41 28.09
N SER A 583 50.38 48.54 27.45
CA SER A 583 51.35 49.60 27.17
C SER A 583 51.93 50.19 28.46
N LYS A 584 51.10 50.48 29.47
CA LYS A 584 51.58 50.98 30.77
C LYS A 584 52.52 50.00 31.47
N THR A 585 52.21 48.70 31.45
CA THR A 585 53.08 47.69 32.06
C THR A 585 54.43 47.60 31.36
N TYR A 586 54.49 47.59 30.03
CA TYR A 586 55.75 47.56 29.30
C TYR A 586 56.59 48.82 29.53
N PHE A 587 55.98 50.01 29.49
CA PHE A 587 56.69 51.26 29.77
C PHE A 587 57.20 51.35 31.22
N SER A 588 56.44 50.84 32.19
CA SER A 588 56.86 50.78 33.59
C SER A 588 58.08 49.89 33.78
N VAL A 589 58.07 48.68 33.21
CA VAL A 589 59.17 47.73 33.34
C VAL A 589 60.42 48.24 32.58
N LEU A 590 60.23 48.84 31.40
CA LEU A 590 61.32 49.49 30.65
C LEU A 590 61.93 50.66 31.42
N GLY A 591 61.11 51.49 32.07
CA GLY A 591 61.58 52.59 32.91
C GLY A 591 62.44 52.11 34.08
N ILE A 592 62.04 51.02 34.75
CA ILE A 592 62.85 50.38 35.81
C ILE A 592 64.17 49.84 35.25
N LEU A 593 64.14 49.23 34.07
CA LEU A 593 65.34 48.70 33.41
C LEU A 593 66.33 49.82 33.08
N VAL A 594 65.86 50.94 32.53
CA VAL A 594 66.68 52.13 32.26
C VAL A 594 67.26 52.71 33.54
N LEU A 595 66.47 52.82 34.62
CA LEU A 595 66.96 53.29 35.92
C LEU A 595 68.06 52.40 36.48
N LEU A 596 67.90 51.07 36.39
CA LEU A 596 68.92 50.11 36.82
C LEU A 596 70.18 50.16 35.95
N PHE A 597 70.04 50.42 34.65
CA PHE A 597 71.16 50.56 33.74
C PHE A 597 71.94 51.86 34.01
N CYS A 598 71.24 52.97 34.25
CA CYS A 598 71.84 54.23 34.69
C CYS A 598 72.52 54.09 36.04
N TYR A 599 71.90 53.39 36.99
CA TYR A 599 72.47 53.11 38.31
C TYR A 599 73.73 52.25 38.21
N LYS A 600 73.71 51.21 37.36
CA LYS A 600 74.90 50.40 37.09
C LYS A 600 76.02 51.24 36.49
N HIS A 601 75.72 52.07 35.48
CA HIS A 601 76.72 52.93 34.85
C HIS A 601 77.34 53.91 35.86
N PHE A 602 76.51 54.49 36.73
CA PHE A 602 76.97 55.38 37.79
C PHE A 602 77.87 54.68 38.83
N ILE A 603 77.52 53.45 39.24
CA ILE A 603 78.36 52.65 40.14
C ILE A 603 79.66 52.21 39.47
N ASP A 604 79.62 51.77 38.21
CA ASP A 604 80.82 51.36 37.48
C ASP A 604 81.77 52.56 37.29
N ASP A 605 81.25 53.77 37.07
CA ASP A 605 82.02 55.03 37.01
C ASP A 605 82.66 55.36 38.38
N ASP A 606 81.91 55.27 39.49
CA ASP A 606 82.44 55.48 40.85
C ASP A 606 83.54 54.44 41.21
N VAL A 607 83.38 53.18 40.79
CA VAL A 607 84.36 52.11 41.00
C VAL A 607 85.60 52.30 40.11
N GLU A 608 85.48 52.78 38.88
CA GLU A 608 86.64 53.13 38.05
C GLU A 608 87.39 54.35 38.59
N ILE A 609 86.69 55.37 39.09
CA ILE A 609 87.30 56.53 39.76
C ILE A 609 88.03 56.12 41.05
N ALA A 610 87.47 55.18 41.82
CA ALA A 610 88.11 54.60 43.00
C ALA A 610 89.35 53.75 42.65
N LYS A 611 89.31 52.97 41.56
CA LYS A 611 90.48 52.20 41.08
C LYS A 611 91.58 53.11 40.53
N ALA A 612 91.22 54.20 39.84
CA ALA A 612 92.15 55.19 39.31
C ALA A 612 92.86 55.98 40.43
N SER A 613 92.16 56.29 41.53
CA SER A 613 92.75 56.94 42.70
C SER A 613 93.66 55.99 43.50
N ALA A 614 93.25 54.74 43.71
CA ALA A 614 94.09 53.71 44.36
C ALA A 614 95.37 53.38 43.55
N SER A 615 95.28 53.35 42.22
CA SER A 615 96.43 53.19 41.30
C SER A 615 97.46 54.32 41.47
N LYS A 616 96.99 55.57 41.60
CA LYS A 616 97.82 56.77 41.77
C LYS A 616 98.55 56.78 43.12
N GLU A 617 97.88 56.30 44.17
CA GLU A 617 98.43 56.18 45.52
C GLU A 617 99.53 55.10 45.61
N ILE A 618 99.33 53.95 44.96
CA ILE A 618 100.33 52.88 44.85
C ILE A 618 101.56 53.33 44.04
N GLY A 619 101.36 54.10 42.97
CA GLY A 619 102.44 54.67 42.17
C GLY A 619 103.32 55.66 42.95
N ASN A 620 102.71 56.56 43.72
CA ASN A 620 103.41 57.51 44.57
C ASN A 620 104.20 56.82 45.69
N LYS A 621 103.65 55.75 46.29
CA LYS A 621 104.33 54.99 47.34
C LYS A 621 105.59 54.29 46.80
N LYS A 622 105.52 53.70 45.60
CA LYS A 622 106.70 53.10 44.92
C LYS A 622 107.78 54.12 44.56
N TYR A 623 107.40 55.35 44.20
CA TYR A 623 108.35 56.43 43.91
C TYR A 623 109.08 56.89 45.18
N ILE A 624 108.38 57.06 46.30
CA ILE A 624 108.97 57.42 47.60
C ILE A 624 109.93 56.32 48.08
N ASP A 625 109.56 55.05 47.96
CA ASP A 625 110.43 53.92 48.31
C ASP A 625 111.71 53.89 47.45
N SER A 626 111.63 54.28 46.18
CA SER A 626 112.79 54.37 45.28
C SER A 626 113.76 55.51 45.65
N LEU A 627 113.24 56.64 46.13
CA LEU A 627 114.03 57.79 46.60
C LEU A 627 114.75 57.47 47.91
N ASN A 628 114.05 56.85 48.87
CA ASN A 628 114.65 56.42 50.15
C ASN A 628 115.79 55.42 49.89
N LYS A 629 115.58 54.46 48.99
CA LYS A 629 116.62 53.49 48.61
C LYS A 629 117.86 54.15 47.98
N TYR A 630 117.68 55.23 47.21
CA TYR A 630 118.80 55.98 46.62
C TYR A 630 119.58 56.78 47.67
N GLN A 631 118.87 57.37 48.65
CA GLN A 631 119.51 58.06 49.78
C GLN A 631 120.30 57.09 50.66
N ASP A 632 119.74 55.91 50.97
CA ASP A 632 120.43 54.88 51.75
C ASP A 632 121.72 54.39 51.08
N ILE A 633 121.73 54.27 49.74
CA ILE A 633 122.94 53.91 48.98
C ILE A 633 124.00 55.02 49.07
N LYS A 634 123.58 56.29 49.05
CA LYS A 634 124.48 57.45 49.12
C LYS A 634 125.09 57.60 50.52
N ILE A 635 124.28 57.41 51.57
CA ILE A 635 124.72 57.41 52.97
C ILE A 635 125.69 56.24 53.23
N ASN A 636 125.35 55.02 52.79
CA ASN A 636 126.24 53.87 52.94
C ASN A 636 127.58 54.03 52.20
N ARG A 637 127.62 54.74 51.05
CA ARG A 637 128.89 55.06 50.37
C ARG A 637 129.74 56.03 51.18
N LEU A 638 129.14 57.04 51.79
CA LEU A 638 129.83 58.02 52.63
C LEU A 638 130.33 57.39 53.94
N GLU A 639 129.52 56.54 54.59
CA GLU A 639 129.94 55.81 55.79
C GLU A 639 131.09 54.83 55.50
N ASN A 640 131.08 54.16 54.36
CA ASN A 640 132.17 53.25 53.96
C ASN A 640 133.45 54.00 53.53
N GLN A 641 133.34 55.25 53.07
CA GLN A 641 134.51 56.12 52.83
C GLN A 641 135.10 56.64 54.14
N PHE A 642 134.27 56.97 55.13
CA PHE A 642 134.74 57.39 56.46
C PHE A 642 135.36 56.26 57.27
N LYS A 643 134.81 55.03 57.20
CA LYS A 643 135.35 53.86 57.91
C LYS A 643 136.69 53.32 57.36
N ARG A 644 137.16 53.78 56.19
CA ARG A 644 138.44 53.34 55.59
C ARG A 644 139.65 54.22 55.96
N VAL A 645 139.45 55.34 56.66
CA VAL A 645 140.55 56.24 57.07
C VAL A 645 140.99 56.01 58.54
N THR A 646 140.31 55.14 59.30
CA THR A 646 140.66 54.81 60.70
C THR A 646 140.73 53.29 60.95
N THR A 647 141.91 52.73 60.67
CA THR A 647 142.60 51.58 61.29
C THR A 647 141.90 50.64 62.33
N THR A 648 141.81 49.35 61.94
CA THR A 648 142.22 48.06 62.61
C THR A 648 141.49 47.49 63.87
N PRO A 649 141.58 46.17 64.21
CA PRO A 649 140.58 45.12 63.92
C PRO A 649 140.04 44.32 65.15
N GLN A 650 138.90 43.59 65.03
CA GLN A 650 138.70 42.23 65.62
C GLN A 650 137.31 41.56 65.34
N GLN A 651 137.38 40.27 64.99
CA GLN A 651 136.56 39.07 65.32
C GLN A 651 135.02 38.91 65.09
N GLN A 652 134.74 37.79 64.39
CA GLN A 652 133.82 36.66 64.65
C GLN A 652 132.27 36.73 64.52
N GLY A 653 131.74 35.72 63.79
CA GLY A 653 130.47 34.99 64.01
C GLY A 653 129.23 35.64 63.38
N GLY A 654 128.27 34.96 62.74
CA GLY A 654 127.93 33.55 62.62
C GLY A 654 126.39 33.40 62.62
N LYS A 655 125.87 32.45 61.81
CA LYS A 655 124.51 31.83 61.82
C LYS A 655 123.35 32.66 61.23
N THR A 656 122.65 32.27 60.15
CA THR A 656 121.93 31.03 59.70
C THR A 656 120.48 30.90 60.17
N ASN A 657 119.66 30.47 59.20
CA ASN A 657 118.39 29.74 59.24
C ASN A 657 117.11 30.60 59.33
N SER A 658 116.25 30.59 58.30
CA SER A 658 115.50 29.48 57.66
C SER A 658 114.38 28.94 58.53
N LYS A 659 113.19 28.78 57.91
CA LYS A 659 112.25 27.66 57.99
C LYS A 659 110.79 28.13 57.82
N THR A 660 110.10 27.67 56.76
CA THR A 660 109.11 26.53 56.74
C THR A 660 107.70 27.01 57.07
N ASN A 661 106.59 26.44 56.63
CA ASN A 661 106.21 25.30 55.77
C ASN A 661 104.72 25.58 55.38
N GLY A 662 104.17 25.01 54.29
CA GLY A 662 103.31 23.81 54.35
C GLY A 662 101.94 24.15 54.98
N THR A 663 100.79 24.01 54.33
CA THR A 663 100.27 22.97 53.42
C THR A 663 99.04 23.53 52.72
#